data_AF-A0A8J6G297-F1
#
_entry.id   AF-A0A8J6G297-F1
#
_cell.length_a   1.000
_cell.length_b   1.000
_cell.length_c   1.000
_cell.angle_alpha   90.00
_cell.angle_beta   90.00
_cell.angle_gamma   90.00
#
_symmetry.space_group_name_H-M   'P 1'
#
loop_
_entity.id
_entity.type
_entity.pdbx_description
1 polymer ?
#
loop_
_entity_poly.entity_id
_entity_poly.type
_entity_poly.pdbx_seq_one_letter_code
_entity_poly.pdbx_strand_id
1 'polypeptide(L)'
;MEPLPVPLQDFASHLDPASLPRVLRVCSGVYFEGSVYELSGNECCLSTGDLIKVTHVHLQKVVCENSETGQALELNPNFSGLFSTLSSLQSYRTLEELISAVPQSPTQWPIHFKSTERIVTEAGVVPVDQPFRLEAVEEHHGTRYARCVQDSKTQEVILYLPLSQKGPFCRCKPGAPQTLLQILQDPAMKDLMFTCPSLPWRSVILRPQYMLQAVMHMRRTIVKIPSTLEVEVEDVTTSSQNIHFIKPLLLSEVLAQGGPYPMSTEILEVPEGPPIFLSPWVGSLRKGQRLCIYGPASPAWQVVASSKSRKVPRYFILSGAYQGKLRRRPREFPTAYDILGALQPGRPLRVVATKDCDGNEEENPEFSFLAVGDRLEVLRQGQVCGTQGQDIDVLICQRLSEEVGEEEEDLEEEEEIEDKEQILLPLYLSGGFVEEVNDGRRYNLADLTAQFSLPCEVKVVAKDARHPTDPLVSFPGLRLEEKLTEPFLVVGLDSQPEMCFEIPPRWLDLTVAEVEGQPGQVARPLSVTRVEELSEAFYYNLRKLPASKSQAPPPRPPKSKGVSERKQSVQSSQEDNVKVRQEDDDVTSQVIGQRQSYPQSEPKAKTLEDQPKDKSNLYSKIPVHKKDLKSKTQTKNSALGMKPKSQSTLGKYPIMSPPLPDPDMDDHDYEEI
;
A
#
# COMPACT_ATOMS: atom_id res chain seq x y z
N MET A 1 -43.46 14.74 6.73
CA MET A 1 -43.27 13.35 7.15
C MET A 1 -41.79 13.05 7.01
N GLU A 2 -41.17 12.51 8.03
CA GLU A 2 -39.86 11.86 7.87
C GLU A 2 -40.09 10.53 7.12
N PRO A 3 -39.18 10.12 6.23
CA PRO A 3 -39.29 8.82 5.57
C PRO A 3 -39.19 7.69 6.60
N LEU A 4 -40.08 6.70 6.50
CA LEU A 4 -40.01 5.50 7.33
C LEU A 4 -38.79 4.66 6.90
N PRO A 5 -38.07 4.02 7.84
CA PRO A 5 -37.06 3.03 7.50
C PRO A 5 -37.65 1.89 6.66
N VAL A 6 -36.89 1.42 5.68
CA VAL A 6 -37.26 0.30 4.80
C VAL A 6 -36.11 -0.70 4.69
N PRO A 7 -36.36 -2.01 4.48
CA PRO A 7 -35.30 -2.97 4.20
C PRO A 7 -34.45 -2.56 2.99
N LEU A 8 -33.14 -2.80 3.05
CA LEU A 8 -32.23 -2.45 1.95
C LEU A 8 -32.62 -3.09 0.60
N GLN A 9 -33.21 -4.30 0.63
CA GLN A 9 -33.74 -4.95 -0.58
C GLN A 9 -34.94 -4.21 -1.17
N ASP A 10 -35.80 -3.64 -0.32
CA ASP A 10 -36.95 -2.85 -0.76
C ASP A 10 -36.52 -1.47 -1.25
N PHE A 11 -35.52 -0.83 -0.63
CA PHE A 11 -34.94 0.38 -1.18
C PHE A 11 -34.31 0.13 -2.56
N ALA A 12 -33.46 -0.90 -2.68
CA ALA A 12 -32.73 -1.20 -3.92
C ALA A 12 -33.63 -1.67 -5.08
N SER A 13 -34.80 -2.26 -4.79
CA SER A 13 -35.75 -2.71 -5.83
C SER A 13 -36.67 -1.61 -6.36
N HIS A 14 -36.88 -0.51 -5.62
CA HIS A 14 -37.69 0.63 -6.07
C HIS A 14 -36.87 1.86 -6.48
N LEU A 15 -35.54 1.83 -6.32
CA LEU A 15 -34.67 2.95 -6.65
C LEU A 15 -34.50 3.13 -8.16
N ASP A 16 -34.98 4.26 -8.69
CA ASP A 16 -34.62 4.74 -10.03
C ASP A 16 -33.10 5.04 -10.10
N PRO A 17 -32.33 4.34 -10.97
CA PRO A 17 -30.90 4.58 -11.14
C PRO A 17 -30.56 5.98 -11.66
N ALA A 18 -31.47 6.66 -12.38
CA ALA A 18 -31.27 8.04 -12.83
C ALA A 18 -31.35 9.06 -11.68
N SER A 19 -31.84 8.64 -10.51
CA SER A 19 -31.95 9.46 -9.31
C SER A 19 -30.78 9.30 -8.31
N LEU A 20 -29.70 8.65 -8.73
CA LEU A 20 -28.44 8.53 -7.98
C LEU A 20 -27.56 9.78 -8.18
N PRO A 21 -26.66 10.12 -7.23
CA PRO A 21 -26.38 9.40 -5.98
C PRO A 21 -27.41 9.67 -4.87
N ARG A 22 -27.59 8.71 -3.96
CA ARG A 22 -28.45 8.82 -2.77
C ARG A 22 -27.66 8.62 -1.48
N VAL A 23 -28.03 9.32 -0.42
CA VAL A 23 -27.46 9.17 0.93
C VAL A 23 -28.45 8.42 1.80
N LEU A 24 -28.04 7.24 2.25
CA LEU A 24 -28.78 6.39 3.17
C LEU A 24 -28.25 6.53 4.59
N ARG A 25 -29.14 6.54 5.58
CA ARG A 25 -28.85 6.31 6.99
C ARG A 25 -29.18 4.86 7.35
N VAL A 26 -28.25 4.15 8.00
CA VAL A 26 -28.52 2.82 8.58
C VAL A 26 -29.30 3.00 9.88
N CYS A 27 -30.51 2.46 9.94
CA CYS A 27 -31.44 2.64 11.06
C CYS A 27 -31.47 1.45 12.01
N SER A 28 -31.36 0.23 11.48
CA SER A 28 -31.26 -1.01 12.25
C SER A 28 -30.64 -2.12 11.39
N GLY A 29 -30.36 -3.27 12.00
CA GLY A 29 -30.02 -4.50 11.28
C GLY A 29 -29.53 -5.62 12.18
N VAL A 30 -29.61 -6.85 11.68
CA VAL A 30 -29.11 -8.05 12.38
C VAL A 30 -28.03 -8.72 11.54
N TYR A 31 -26.85 -8.11 11.56
CA TYR A 31 -25.60 -8.67 11.08
C TYR A 31 -24.69 -8.90 12.29
N PHE A 32 -23.84 -9.93 12.27
CA PHE A 32 -23.03 -10.27 13.44
C PHE A 32 -22.00 -9.18 13.72
N GLU A 33 -21.97 -8.68 14.95
CA GLU A 33 -20.95 -7.74 15.40
C GLU A 33 -19.58 -8.45 15.39
N GLY A 34 -18.70 -8.04 14.47
CA GLY A 34 -17.45 -8.73 14.17
C GLY A 34 -17.50 -9.74 13.00
N SER A 35 -18.65 -9.96 12.35
CA SER A 35 -18.67 -10.58 11.02
C SER A 35 -18.25 -9.54 9.98
N VAL A 36 -16.94 -9.35 9.87
CA VAL A 36 -16.32 -8.60 8.78
C VAL A 36 -16.66 -9.33 7.48
N TYR A 37 -17.64 -8.80 6.72
CA TYR A 37 -17.93 -9.34 5.41
C TYR A 37 -16.82 -8.93 4.44
N GLU A 38 -16.08 -9.91 3.93
CA GLU A 38 -15.12 -9.74 2.83
C GLU A 38 -15.89 -9.56 1.50
N LEU A 39 -16.56 -8.41 1.33
CA LEU A 39 -17.45 -8.15 0.20
C LEU A 39 -16.65 -7.93 -1.09
N SER A 40 -16.31 -9.02 -1.76
CA SER A 40 -15.37 -9.06 -2.89
C SER A 40 -13.97 -8.54 -2.53
N GLY A 41 -13.44 -8.93 -1.37
CA GLY A 41 -12.12 -8.48 -0.87
C GLY A 41 -12.13 -7.15 -0.09
N ASN A 42 -13.30 -6.50 0.06
CA ASN A 42 -13.45 -5.27 0.83
C ASN A 42 -14.19 -5.54 2.15
N GLU A 43 -13.44 -5.67 3.24
CA GLU A 43 -13.94 -5.78 4.62
C GLU A 43 -14.96 -4.68 4.96
N CYS A 44 -16.22 -5.04 5.24
CA CYS A 44 -17.25 -4.05 5.56
C CYS A 44 -18.01 -4.36 6.85
N CYS A 45 -17.89 -3.46 7.81
CA CYS A 45 -18.82 -3.29 8.92
C CYS A 45 -19.72 -2.09 8.63
N LEU A 46 -21.00 -2.19 8.99
CA LEU A 46 -21.91 -1.06 9.13
C LEU A 46 -22.22 -0.86 10.63
N SER A 47 -22.80 0.27 11.00
CA SER A 47 -23.29 0.56 12.35
C SER A 47 -24.58 1.39 12.30
N THR A 48 -25.41 1.30 13.35
CA THR A 48 -26.63 2.12 13.44
C THR A 48 -26.25 3.59 13.54
N GLY A 49 -26.76 4.39 12.61
CA GLY A 49 -26.39 5.80 12.41
C GLY A 49 -25.42 6.06 11.25
N ASP A 50 -24.81 5.02 10.65
CA ASP A 50 -23.89 5.18 9.53
C ASP A 50 -24.56 5.86 8.31
N LEU A 51 -23.78 6.71 7.65
CA LEU A 51 -24.18 7.38 6.41
C LEU A 51 -23.45 6.79 5.21
N ILE A 52 -24.22 6.39 4.19
CA ILE A 52 -23.73 5.65 3.02
C ILE A 52 -24.22 6.35 1.75
N LYS A 53 -23.30 6.90 0.94
CA LYS A 53 -23.62 7.52 -0.35
C LYS A 53 -23.58 6.47 -1.46
N VAL A 54 -24.74 5.91 -1.79
CA VAL A 54 -24.91 5.01 -2.94
C VAL A 54 -24.68 5.81 -4.22
N THR A 55 -23.78 5.33 -5.08
CA THR A 55 -23.43 5.96 -6.36
C THR A 55 -23.92 5.16 -7.57
N HIS A 56 -23.96 3.83 -7.48
CA HIS A 56 -24.45 2.94 -8.53
C HIS A 56 -25.22 1.77 -7.90
N VAL A 57 -26.20 1.23 -8.62
CA VAL A 57 -26.88 -0.03 -8.26
C VAL A 57 -26.92 -0.93 -9.49
N HIS A 58 -26.58 -2.21 -9.32
CA HIS A 58 -26.47 -3.19 -10.39
C HIS A 58 -27.22 -4.48 -10.03
N LEU A 59 -28.10 -4.97 -10.90
CA LEU A 59 -28.77 -6.26 -10.73
C LEU A 59 -27.75 -7.40 -10.83
N GLN A 60 -27.38 -8.03 -9.71
CA GLN A 60 -26.37 -9.07 -9.65
C GLN A 60 -26.90 -10.41 -10.18
N LYS A 61 -28.11 -10.79 -9.75
CA LYS A 61 -28.84 -11.98 -10.17
C LYS A 61 -30.33 -11.83 -9.84
N VAL A 62 -31.14 -12.75 -10.37
CA VAL A 62 -32.54 -12.91 -9.93
C VAL A 62 -32.69 -14.31 -9.38
N VAL A 63 -33.25 -14.45 -8.19
CA VAL A 63 -33.63 -15.75 -7.64
C VAL A 63 -35.08 -16.02 -8.03
N CYS A 64 -35.30 -17.04 -8.84
CA CYS A 64 -36.62 -17.65 -8.97
C CYS A 64 -36.88 -18.47 -7.71
N GLU A 65 -38.00 -18.23 -7.03
CA GLU A 65 -38.53 -19.12 -6.00
C GLU A 65 -39.72 -19.89 -6.56
N ASN A 66 -39.70 -21.21 -6.45
CA ASN A 66 -40.86 -22.05 -6.74
C ASN A 66 -41.94 -21.81 -5.68
N SER A 67 -43.09 -21.29 -6.08
CA SER A 67 -44.18 -20.92 -5.17
C SER A 67 -44.83 -22.10 -4.43
N GLU A 68 -44.68 -23.33 -4.93
CA GLU A 68 -45.24 -24.55 -4.30
C GLU A 68 -44.26 -25.19 -3.31
N THR A 69 -42.94 -25.07 -3.53
CA THR A 69 -41.90 -25.84 -2.80
C THR A 69 -40.86 -25.01 -2.06
N GLY A 70 -40.82 -23.68 -2.25
CA GLY A 70 -39.79 -22.79 -1.71
C GLY A 70 -38.38 -23.04 -2.29
N GLN A 71 -38.25 -23.87 -3.33
CA GLN A 71 -36.96 -24.14 -3.98
C GLN A 71 -36.49 -22.92 -4.77
N ALA A 72 -35.23 -22.55 -4.58
CA ALA A 72 -34.60 -21.39 -5.22
C ALA A 72 -33.72 -21.81 -6.42
N LEU A 73 -33.75 -21.03 -7.50
CA LEU A 73 -32.90 -21.17 -8.69
C LEU A 73 -32.38 -19.80 -9.13
N GLU A 74 -31.08 -19.69 -9.38
CA GLU A 74 -30.46 -18.43 -9.79
C GLU A 74 -30.53 -18.24 -11.31
N LEU A 75 -31.07 -17.09 -11.73
CA LEU A 75 -31.07 -16.63 -13.11
C LEU A 75 -30.03 -15.52 -13.31
N ASN A 76 -29.38 -15.57 -14.46
CA ASN A 76 -28.55 -14.49 -14.98
C ASN A 76 -29.44 -13.28 -15.35
N PRO A 77 -29.01 -12.02 -15.10
CA PRO A 77 -29.75 -10.82 -15.55
C PRO A 77 -30.11 -10.80 -17.04
N ASN A 78 -29.30 -11.43 -17.89
CA ASN A 78 -29.50 -11.53 -19.35
C ASN A 78 -30.30 -12.77 -19.79
N PHE A 79 -31.06 -13.40 -18.89
CA PHE A 79 -31.87 -14.59 -19.21
C PHE A 79 -32.95 -14.26 -20.25
N SER A 80 -32.92 -14.98 -21.38
CA SER A 80 -33.77 -14.74 -22.55
C SER A 80 -35.16 -15.38 -22.49
N GLY A 81 -35.50 -16.03 -21.38
CA GLY A 81 -36.82 -16.61 -21.17
C GLY A 81 -37.90 -15.53 -21.05
N LEU A 82 -39.07 -15.81 -21.64
CA LEU A 82 -40.26 -14.97 -21.54
C LEU A 82 -41.15 -15.46 -20.40
N PHE A 83 -41.67 -14.51 -19.64
CA PHE A 83 -42.52 -14.73 -18.47
C PHE A 83 -43.91 -14.15 -18.73
N SER A 84 -44.96 -14.86 -18.30
CA SER A 84 -46.33 -14.35 -18.28
C SER A 84 -46.86 -14.29 -16.85
N THR A 85 -47.43 -13.16 -16.46
CA THR A 85 -48.09 -12.98 -15.15
C THR A 85 -49.27 -13.93 -14.97
N LEU A 86 -49.41 -14.53 -13.79
CA LEU A 86 -50.54 -15.40 -13.41
C LEU A 86 -51.62 -14.63 -12.64
N SER A 87 -52.07 -13.52 -13.21
CA SER A 87 -53.01 -12.60 -12.56
C SER A 87 -54.41 -13.20 -12.44
N SER A 88 -54.94 -13.29 -11.22
CA SER A 88 -56.32 -13.67 -10.93
C SER A 88 -57.26 -12.47 -11.07
N LEU A 89 -57.88 -12.29 -12.24
CA LEU A 89 -58.74 -11.11 -12.49
C LEU A 89 -60.04 -11.11 -11.69
N GLN A 90 -60.61 -12.28 -11.41
CA GLN A 90 -61.96 -12.40 -10.84
C GLN A 90 -62.14 -13.74 -10.11
N SER A 91 -62.77 -13.69 -8.94
CA SER A 91 -63.19 -14.84 -8.14
C SER A 91 -64.66 -15.20 -8.43
N TYR A 92 -64.93 -16.48 -8.63
CA TYR A 92 -66.25 -17.07 -8.84
C TYR A 92 -66.58 -18.01 -7.67
N ARG A 93 -67.85 -18.15 -7.30
CA ARG A 93 -68.30 -18.93 -6.12
C ARG A 93 -68.51 -20.41 -6.42
N THR A 94 -68.64 -20.76 -7.69
CA THR A 94 -68.75 -22.13 -8.20
C THR A 94 -67.95 -22.29 -9.49
N LEU A 95 -67.70 -23.55 -9.87
CA LEU A 95 -67.13 -23.85 -11.20
C LEU A 95 -68.10 -23.50 -12.33
N GLU A 96 -69.42 -23.62 -12.10
CA GLU A 96 -70.45 -23.18 -13.04
C GLU A 96 -70.31 -21.69 -13.38
N GLU A 97 -70.22 -20.82 -12.37
CA GLU A 97 -70.00 -19.37 -12.56
C GLU A 97 -68.70 -19.09 -13.34
N LEU A 98 -67.60 -19.80 -13.03
CA LEU A 98 -66.31 -19.64 -13.70
C LEU A 98 -66.37 -20.01 -15.19
N ILE A 99 -67.06 -21.10 -15.53
CA ILE A 99 -67.18 -21.59 -16.92
C ILE A 99 -68.17 -20.72 -17.71
N SER A 100 -69.30 -20.33 -17.12
CA SER A 100 -70.26 -19.42 -17.75
C SER A 100 -69.68 -18.03 -18.02
N ALA A 101 -68.65 -17.61 -17.29
CA ALA A 101 -67.88 -16.38 -17.55
C ALA A 101 -66.81 -16.51 -18.66
N VAL A 102 -66.71 -17.65 -19.35
CA VAL A 102 -65.84 -17.82 -20.51
C VAL A 102 -66.64 -17.64 -21.82
N PRO A 103 -66.23 -16.71 -22.71
CA PRO A 103 -66.86 -16.59 -24.02
C PRO A 103 -66.78 -17.91 -24.80
N GLN A 104 -67.87 -18.32 -25.44
CA GLN A 104 -67.94 -19.59 -26.17
C GLN A 104 -67.25 -19.56 -27.54
N SER A 105 -65.95 -19.22 -27.52
CA SER A 105 -65.02 -19.36 -28.64
C SER A 105 -64.19 -20.64 -28.45
N PRO A 106 -64.08 -21.53 -29.46
CA PRO A 106 -63.33 -22.79 -29.32
C PRO A 106 -61.84 -22.56 -29.04
N THR A 107 -61.28 -21.42 -29.45
CA THR A 107 -59.87 -21.04 -29.33
C THR A 107 -59.41 -20.66 -27.90
N GLN A 108 -60.24 -20.86 -26.87
CA GLN A 108 -59.96 -20.41 -25.49
C GLN A 108 -60.01 -21.53 -24.43
N TRP A 109 -59.95 -22.78 -24.88
CA TRP A 109 -59.74 -23.97 -24.05
C TRP A 109 -58.30 -24.46 -24.18
N PRO A 110 -57.69 -25.05 -23.13
CA PRO A 110 -58.24 -25.28 -21.80
C PRO A 110 -58.27 -24.02 -20.92
N ILE A 111 -59.11 -24.01 -19.88
CA ILE A 111 -59.24 -22.88 -18.96
C ILE A 111 -58.36 -23.13 -17.72
N HIS A 112 -57.43 -22.23 -17.44
CA HIS A 112 -56.64 -22.27 -16.20
C HIS A 112 -57.35 -21.53 -15.07
N PHE A 113 -57.35 -22.13 -13.88
CA PHE A 113 -57.92 -21.55 -12.66
C PHE A 113 -57.25 -22.13 -11.41
N LYS A 114 -57.40 -21.46 -10.26
CA LYS A 114 -56.99 -21.96 -8.94
C LYS A 114 -58.13 -21.78 -7.92
N SER A 115 -58.09 -22.53 -6.82
CA SER A 115 -59.06 -22.38 -5.70
C SER A 115 -58.34 -21.83 -4.47
N THR A 116 -58.85 -20.77 -3.86
CA THR A 116 -58.30 -20.24 -2.59
C THR A 116 -58.75 -21.03 -1.35
N GLU A 117 -59.58 -22.06 -1.54
CA GLU A 117 -59.99 -23.02 -0.51
C GLU A 117 -59.62 -24.45 -0.90
N ARG A 118 -59.36 -25.30 0.11
CA ARG A 118 -59.05 -26.73 -0.10
C ARG A 118 -60.27 -27.46 -0.65
N ILE A 119 -60.09 -28.29 -1.68
CA ILE A 119 -61.17 -29.09 -2.26
C ILE A 119 -61.00 -30.53 -1.80
N VAL A 120 -62.02 -31.10 -1.17
CA VAL A 120 -62.04 -32.52 -0.78
C VAL A 120 -62.92 -33.27 -1.76
N THR A 121 -62.37 -34.30 -2.41
CA THR A 121 -63.05 -35.16 -3.37
C THR A 121 -62.87 -36.63 -2.99
N GLU A 122 -63.70 -37.52 -3.53
CA GLU A 122 -63.54 -38.97 -3.34
C GLU A 122 -62.21 -39.49 -3.92
N ALA A 123 -61.64 -38.80 -4.90
CA ALA A 123 -60.35 -39.10 -5.51
C ALA A 123 -59.13 -38.51 -4.75
N GLY A 124 -59.35 -37.66 -3.74
CA GLY A 124 -58.28 -37.04 -2.95
C GLY A 124 -58.57 -35.61 -2.47
N VAL A 125 -57.64 -35.06 -1.70
CA VAL A 125 -57.67 -33.67 -1.21
C VAL A 125 -56.75 -32.81 -2.07
N VAL A 126 -57.27 -31.71 -2.61
CA VAL A 126 -56.49 -30.73 -3.36
C VAL A 126 -56.09 -29.56 -2.45
N PRO A 127 -54.79 -29.18 -2.43
CA PRO A 127 -54.28 -27.98 -1.75
C PRO A 127 -54.93 -26.66 -2.19
N VAL A 128 -54.71 -25.64 -1.38
CA VAL A 128 -55.06 -24.23 -1.65
C VAL A 128 -54.13 -23.64 -2.72
N ASP A 129 -54.66 -22.72 -3.52
CA ASP A 129 -54.01 -21.91 -4.56
C ASP A 129 -53.37 -22.69 -5.73
N GLN A 130 -53.50 -24.01 -5.77
CA GLN A 130 -52.91 -24.85 -6.82
C GLN A 130 -53.64 -24.67 -8.16
N PRO A 131 -52.91 -24.52 -9.29
CA PRO A 131 -53.53 -24.30 -10.60
C PRO A 131 -53.98 -25.60 -11.27
N PHE A 132 -55.20 -25.59 -11.80
CA PHE A 132 -55.81 -26.65 -12.60
C PHE A 132 -55.82 -26.31 -14.10
N ARG A 133 -55.96 -27.34 -14.94
CA ARG A 133 -56.29 -27.24 -16.37
C ARG A 133 -57.70 -27.81 -16.59
N LEU A 134 -58.70 -26.95 -16.80
CA LEU A 134 -60.07 -27.37 -17.12
C LEU A 134 -60.16 -27.66 -18.63
N GLU A 135 -60.32 -28.92 -18.98
CA GLU A 135 -60.22 -29.40 -20.36
C GLU A 135 -61.58 -29.54 -21.05
N ALA A 136 -62.60 -29.96 -20.30
CA ALA A 136 -63.95 -30.21 -20.80
C ALA A 136 -64.98 -30.08 -19.68
N VAL A 137 -66.25 -30.02 -20.06
CA VAL A 137 -67.38 -30.35 -19.18
C VAL A 137 -67.99 -31.65 -19.69
N GLU A 138 -68.03 -32.65 -18.82
CA GLU A 138 -68.62 -33.97 -19.08
C GLU A 138 -69.94 -34.11 -18.29
N GLU A 139 -70.84 -34.98 -18.74
CA GLU A 139 -72.13 -35.20 -18.08
C GLU A 139 -72.26 -36.68 -17.69
N HIS A 140 -72.16 -36.96 -16.39
CA HIS A 140 -72.17 -38.31 -15.82
C HIS A 140 -73.43 -38.46 -14.95
N HIS A 141 -74.27 -39.46 -15.24
CA HIS A 141 -75.54 -39.71 -14.53
C HIS A 141 -76.46 -38.47 -14.38
N GLY A 142 -76.51 -37.60 -15.39
CA GLY A 142 -77.33 -36.38 -15.38
C GLY A 142 -76.77 -35.24 -14.51
N THR A 143 -75.58 -35.41 -13.92
CA THR A 143 -74.84 -34.34 -13.24
C THR A 143 -73.66 -33.91 -14.11
N ARG A 144 -73.42 -32.60 -14.21
CA ARG A 144 -72.30 -32.05 -14.97
C ARG A 144 -71.05 -31.90 -14.11
N TYR A 145 -69.93 -32.36 -14.65
CA TYR A 145 -68.62 -32.31 -14.03
C TYR A 145 -67.63 -31.56 -14.93
N ALA A 146 -66.85 -30.67 -14.34
CA ALA A 146 -65.65 -30.14 -14.96
C ALA A 146 -64.56 -31.21 -14.93
N ARG A 147 -64.00 -31.52 -16.10
CA ARG A 147 -62.80 -32.34 -16.26
C ARG A 147 -61.59 -31.46 -15.95
N CYS A 148 -61.11 -31.52 -14.71
CA CYS A 148 -59.99 -30.73 -14.22
C CYS A 148 -58.74 -31.60 -14.11
N VAL A 149 -57.76 -31.38 -14.99
CA VAL A 149 -56.44 -32.01 -14.87
C VAL A 149 -55.58 -31.22 -13.89
N GLN A 150 -55.19 -31.86 -12.81
CA GLN A 150 -54.11 -31.44 -11.93
C GLN A 150 -52.84 -32.14 -12.41
N ASP A 151 -52.01 -31.41 -13.14
CA ASP A 151 -50.76 -31.91 -13.69
C ASP A 151 -49.70 -32.05 -12.56
N SER A 152 -49.26 -33.27 -12.25
CA SER A 152 -48.29 -33.56 -11.18
C SER A 152 -47.01 -34.19 -11.73
N LYS A 153 -45.87 -34.02 -11.03
CA LYS A 153 -44.52 -34.35 -11.54
C LYS A 153 -44.30 -35.80 -11.98
N THR A 154 -45.19 -36.74 -11.61
CA THR A 154 -45.11 -38.15 -11.99
C THR A 154 -46.35 -38.69 -12.71
N GLN A 155 -47.49 -37.99 -12.70
CA GLN A 155 -48.73 -38.42 -13.36
C GLN A 155 -49.73 -37.25 -13.48
N GLU A 156 -50.48 -37.16 -14.58
CA GLU A 156 -51.66 -36.29 -14.67
C GLU A 156 -52.79 -36.86 -13.79
N VAL A 157 -53.25 -36.10 -12.80
CA VAL A 157 -54.36 -36.47 -11.92
C VAL A 157 -55.64 -35.83 -12.47
N ILE A 158 -56.52 -36.65 -13.04
CA ILE A 158 -57.80 -36.20 -13.59
C ILE A 158 -58.83 -36.17 -12.46
N LEU A 159 -59.38 -35.00 -12.18
CA LEU A 159 -60.41 -34.77 -11.17
C LEU A 159 -61.72 -34.33 -11.84
N TYR A 160 -62.80 -35.05 -11.58
CA TYR A 160 -64.14 -34.69 -12.02
C TYR A 160 -64.82 -33.89 -10.90
N LEU A 161 -64.78 -32.56 -11.00
CA LEU A 161 -65.38 -31.66 -10.02
C LEU A 161 -66.81 -31.30 -10.46
N PRO A 162 -67.87 -31.51 -9.66
CA PRO A 162 -69.22 -31.14 -10.07
C PRO A 162 -69.32 -29.63 -10.29
N LEU A 163 -70.09 -29.15 -11.27
CA LEU A 163 -70.18 -27.71 -11.56
C LEU A 163 -70.71 -26.89 -10.36
N SER A 164 -71.53 -27.53 -9.52
CA SER A 164 -72.05 -27.01 -8.24
C SER A 164 -71.03 -26.99 -7.10
N GLN A 165 -69.80 -27.47 -7.31
CA GLN A 165 -68.71 -27.38 -6.33
C GLN A 165 -68.51 -25.92 -5.93
N LYS A 166 -68.49 -25.66 -4.62
CA LYS A 166 -68.28 -24.34 -4.03
C LYS A 166 -66.82 -24.12 -3.66
N GLY A 167 -66.43 -22.85 -3.69
CA GLY A 167 -65.12 -22.33 -3.32
C GLY A 167 -64.86 -21.01 -4.06
N PRO A 168 -63.91 -20.16 -3.64
CA PRO A 168 -63.54 -18.97 -4.39
C PRO A 168 -62.53 -19.38 -5.48
N PHE A 169 -63.06 -19.64 -6.68
CA PHE A 169 -62.30 -20.02 -7.87
C PHE A 169 -61.81 -18.79 -8.61
N CYS A 170 -60.50 -18.67 -8.78
CA CYS A 170 -59.86 -17.57 -9.49
C CYS A 170 -59.42 -18.01 -10.88
N ARG A 171 -59.97 -17.40 -11.94
CA ARG A 171 -59.52 -17.69 -13.31
C ARG A 171 -58.15 -17.08 -13.57
N CYS A 172 -57.18 -17.92 -13.94
CA CYS A 172 -55.83 -17.51 -14.31
C CYS A 172 -55.79 -17.24 -15.81
N LYS A 173 -55.51 -16.01 -16.22
CA LYS A 173 -55.13 -15.69 -17.60
C LYS A 173 -53.64 -15.37 -17.64
N PRO A 174 -52.82 -16.03 -18.48
CA PRO A 174 -51.45 -15.59 -18.68
C PRO A 174 -51.47 -14.18 -19.27
N GLY A 175 -50.70 -13.27 -18.68
CA GLY A 175 -50.44 -11.96 -19.26
C GLY A 175 -49.65 -12.04 -20.57
N ALA A 176 -49.53 -10.91 -21.27
CA ALA A 176 -48.63 -10.81 -22.41
C ALA A 176 -47.20 -11.24 -22.00
N PRO A 177 -46.48 -12.03 -22.83
CA PRO A 177 -45.15 -12.48 -22.48
C PRO A 177 -44.16 -11.30 -22.44
N GLN A 178 -43.51 -11.12 -21.30
CA GLN A 178 -42.54 -10.06 -21.03
C GLN A 178 -41.14 -10.65 -20.81
N THR A 179 -40.10 -9.84 -21.04
CA THR A 179 -38.72 -10.21 -20.68
C THR A 179 -38.47 -10.01 -19.18
N LEU A 180 -37.44 -10.68 -18.64
CA LEU A 180 -37.03 -10.54 -17.25
C LEU A 180 -36.79 -9.06 -16.86
N LEU A 181 -36.13 -8.29 -17.74
CA LEU A 181 -35.84 -6.87 -17.50
C LEU A 181 -37.11 -6.00 -17.48
N GLN A 182 -38.10 -6.28 -18.32
CA GLN A 182 -39.37 -5.54 -18.34
C GLN A 182 -40.15 -5.71 -17.04
N ILE A 183 -40.19 -6.94 -16.50
CA ILE A 183 -40.85 -7.24 -15.23
C ILE A 183 -40.16 -6.56 -14.05
N LEU A 184 -38.82 -6.54 -14.04
CA LEU A 184 -38.04 -5.88 -12.98
C LEU A 184 -38.04 -4.35 -13.07
N GLN A 185 -38.59 -3.78 -14.14
CA GLN A 185 -38.78 -2.33 -14.31
C GLN A 185 -40.19 -1.85 -13.94
N ASP A 186 -41.14 -2.75 -13.70
CA ASP A 186 -42.52 -2.42 -13.34
C ASP A 186 -42.80 -2.76 -11.85
N PRO A 187 -42.94 -1.76 -10.96
CA PRO A 187 -43.23 -1.99 -9.55
C PRO A 187 -44.52 -2.76 -9.29
N ALA A 188 -45.50 -2.71 -10.21
CA ALA A 188 -46.76 -3.46 -10.08
C ALA A 188 -46.59 -4.97 -10.31
N MET A 189 -45.42 -5.40 -10.80
CA MET A 189 -45.08 -6.80 -11.05
C MET A 189 -44.31 -7.46 -9.89
N LYS A 190 -43.98 -6.70 -8.84
CA LYS A 190 -43.30 -7.22 -7.65
C LYS A 190 -44.16 -8.23 -6.90
N ASP A 191 -43.54 -9.28 -6.39
CA ASP A 191 -44.16 -10.39 -5.63
C ASP A 191 -45.30 -11.14 -6.36
N LEU A 192 -45.50 -10.89 -7.66
CA LEU A 192 -46.42 -11.67 -8.48
C LEU A 192 -45.87 -13.07 -8.81
N MET A 193 -46.79 -13.98 -9.13
CA MET A 193 -46.50 -15.30 -9.67
C MET A 193 -46.40 -15.23 -11.20
N PHE A 194 -45.34 -15.79 -11.76
CA PHE A 194 -45.09 -15.86 -13.20
C PHE A 194 -45.01 -17.31 -13.67
N THR A 195 -45.38 -17.56 -14.93
CA THR A 195 -45.06 -18.81 -15.64
C THR A 195 -44.03 -18.54 -16.74
N CYS A 196 -43.07 -19.45 -16.92
CA CYS A 196 -41.99 -19.31 -17.88
C CYS A 196 -41.65 -20.67 -18.52
N PRO A 197 -41.93 -20.90 -19.83
CA PRO A 197 -41.73 -22.20 -20.47
C PRO A 197 -40.28 -22.71 -20.51
N SER A 198 -39.30 -21.84 -20.24
CA SER A 198 -37.87 -22.18 -20.19
C SER A 198 -37.37 -22.51 -18.77
N LEU A 199 -38.25 -22.55 -17.77
CA LEU A 199 -37.95 -22.98 -16.40
C LEU A 199 -38.65 -24.32 -16.09
N PRO A 200 -38.07 -25.18 -15.22
CA PRO A 200 -38.66 -26.46 -14.84
C PRO A 200 -39.87 -26.34 -13.88
N TRP A 201 -40.38 -25.11 -13.66
CA TRP A 201 -41.38 -24.78 -12.65
C TRP A 201 -42.54 -23.99 -13.28
N ARG A 202 -43.78 -24.41 -13.01
CA ARG A 202 -44.98 -23.82 -13.63
C ARG A 202 -45.33 -22.44 -13.08
N SER A 203 -45.02 -22.19 -11.82
CA SER A 203 -45.19 -20.91 -11.13
C SER A 203 -43.94 -20.55 -10.33
N VAL A 204 -43.42 -19.35 -10.58
CA VAL A 204 -42.24 -18.79 -9.91
C VAL A 204 -42.51 -17.37 -9.42
N ILE A 205 -41.91 -17.00 -8.30
CA ILE A 205 -41.80 -15.61 -7.82
C ILE A 205 -40.38 -15.14 -8.12
N LEU A 206 -40.23 -13.91 -8.61
CA LEU A 206 -38.94 -13.34 -9.01
C LEU A 206 -38.42 -12.40 -7.92
N ARG A 207 -37.37 -12.81 -7.19
CA ARG A 207 -36.64 -11.95 -6.25
C ARG A 207 -35.36 -11.41 -6.89
N PRO A 208 -35.33 -10.16 -7.36
CA PRO A 208 -34.07 -9.55 -7.79
C PRO A 208 -33.13 -9.37 -6.58
N GLN A 209 -31.83 -9.56 -6.84
CA GLN A 209 -30.76 -9.26 -5.90
C GLN A 209 -29.78 -8.28 -6.54
N TYR A 210 -29.69 -7.09 -5.95
CA TYR A 210 -28.84 -6.01 -6.40
C TYR A 210 -27.54 -5.91 -5.58
N MET A 211 -26.49 -5.46 -6.25
CA MET A 211 -25.23 -5.01 -5.66
C MET A 211 -25.22 -3.48 -5.71
N LEU A 212 -25.20 -2.82 -4.55
CA LEU A 212 -25.03 -1.39 -4.44
C LEU A 212 -23.53 -1.07 -4.41
N GLN A 213 -23.09 -0.07 -5.16
CA GLN A 213 -21.77 0.54 -5.01
C GLN A 213 -21.92 1.86 -4.25
N ALA A 214 -21.16 2.04 -3.18
CA ALA A 214 -21.33 3.19 -2.30
C ALA A 214 -20.02 3.71 -1.71
N VAL A 215 -20.03 4.99 -1.34
CA VAL A 215 -18.96 5.67 -0.61
C VAL A 215 -19.42 5.87 0.84
N MET A 216 -18.58 5.48 1.80
CA MET A 216 -18.79 5.77 3.22
C MET A 216 -17.89 6.93 3.64
N HIS A 217 -18.29 7.70 4.65
CA HIS A 217 -17.47 8.76 5.21
C HIS A 217 -16.14 8.19 5.77
N MET A 218 -15.03 8.90 5.56
CA MET A 218 -13.67 8.52 5.98
C MET A 218 -13.16 7.17 5.44
N ARG A 219 -13.72 6.67 4.33
CA ARG A 219 -13.32 5.39 3.71
C ARG A 219 -12.73 5.60 2.31
N ARG A 220 -11.54 5.03 2.07
CA ARG A 220 -10.83 5.17 0.78
C ARG A 220 -11.48 4.39 -0.37
N THR A 221 -11.99 3.19 -0.08
CA THR A 221 -12.51 2.23 -1.07
C THR A 221 -14.01 2.36 -1.28
N ILE A 222 -14.45 2.19 -2.54
CA ILE A 222 -15.86 2.02 -2.87
C ILE A 222 -16.33 0.67 -2.34
N VAL A 223 -17.39 0.70 -1.54
CA VAL A 223 -17.99 -0.47 -0.89
C VAL A 223 -19.00 -1.12 -1.83
N LYS A 224 -18.98 -2.45 -1.91
CA LYS A 224 -20.00 -3.24 -2.60
C LYS A 224 -20.93 -3.86 -1.57
N ILE A 225 -22.15 -3.34 -1.44
CA ILE A 225 -23.11 -3.79 -0.41
C ILE A 225 -24.20 -4.63 -1.09
N PRO A 226 -24.42 -5.89 -0.69
CA PRO A 226 -25.51 -6.69 -1.23
C PRO A 226 -26.85 -6.19 -0.66
N SER A 227 -27.84 -6.02 -1.53
CA SER A 227 -29.20 -5.62 -1.14
C SER A 227 -29.89 -6.64 -0.22
N THR A 228 -29.43 -7.89 -0.18
CA THR A 228 -29.88 -8.96 0.73
C THR A 228 -29.29 -8.85 2.14
N LEU A 229 -28.54 -7.80 2.46
CA LEU A 229 -28.07 -7.56 3.82
C LEU A 229 -29.25 -7.15 4.70
N GLU A 230 -29.42 -7.81 5.85
CA GLU A 230 -30.52 -7.58 6.80
C GLU A 230 -30.32 -6.28 7.59
N VAL A 231 -30.46 -5.14 6.90
CA VAL A 231 -30.42 -3.77 7.43
C VAL A 231 -31.61 -2.96 6.96
N GLU A 232 -32.15 -2.15 7.86
CA GLU A 232 -33.13 -1.10 7.55
C GLU A 232 -32.40 0.21 7.26
N VAL A 233 -32.83 0.89 6.20
CA VAL A 233 -32.23 2.14 5.73
C VAL A 233 -33.30 3.21 5.50
N GLU A 234 -32.87 4.46 5.63
CA GLU A 234 -33.69 5.66 5.42
C GLU A 234 -33.00 6.57 4.39
N ASP A 235 -33.72 7.01 3.37
CA ASP A 235 -33.21 7.98 2.40
C ASP A 235 -33.21 9.38 3.00
N VAL A 236 -32.03 9.80 3.44
CA VAL A 236 -31.76 11.10 4.05
C VAL A 236 -31.13 12.09 3.05
N THR A 237 -31.16 11.81 1.74
CA THR A 237 -30.49 12.64 0.70
C THR A 237 -30.90 14.12 0.76
N THR A 238 -32.18 14.40 1.06
CA THR A 238 -32.72 15.77 1.12
C THR A 238 -32.24 16.55 2.35
N SER A 239 -32.04 15.89 3.49
CA SER A 239 -31.48 16.49 4.71
C SER A 239 -29.95 16.48 4.73
N SER A 240 -29.32 15.64 3.89
CA SER A 240 -27.86 15.39 3.86
C SER A 240 -27.10 16.24 2.83
N GLN A 241 -27.71 17.29 2.29
CA GLN A 241 -27.12 18.11 1.22
C GLN A 241 -25.78 18.77 1.62
N ASN A 242 -25.57 19.02 2.92
CA ASN A 242 -24.34 19.59 3.47
C ASN A 242 -23.34 18.53 3.99
N ILE A 243 -23.56 17.24 3.70
CA ILE A 243 -22.70 16.14 4.19
C ILE A 243 -21.66 15.79 3.14
N HIS A 244 -20.46 16.34 3.33
CA HIS A 244 -19.30 16.03 2.50
C HIS A 244 -18.76 14.64 2.86
N PHE A 245 -18.79 13.74 1.88
CA PHE A 245 -18.25 12.38 2.03
C PHE A 245 -16.73 12.44 1.91
N ILE A 246 -16.06 12.76 3.01
CA ILE A 246 -14.60 12.81 3.11
C ILE A 246 -14.02 11.49 2.63
N LYS A 247 -13.32 11.52 1.49
CA LYS A 247 -12.52 10.41 0.98
C LYS A 247 -11.07 10.66 1.41
N PRO A 248 -10.48 9.82 2.28
CA PRO A 248 -9.06 9.89 2.55
C PRO A 248 -8.26 9.49 1.29
N LEU A 249 -7.16 10.18 1.06
CA LEU A 249 -6.17 9.91 0.03
C LEU A 249 -4.80 9.75 0.67
N LEU A 250 -3.92 8.97 0.06
CA LEU A 250 -2.48 9.02 0.31
C LEU A 250 -1.82 10.17 -0.46
N LEU A 251 -0.69 10.69 0.00
CA LEU A 251 0.13 11.61 -0.79
C LEU A 251 0.64 10.96 -2.08
N SER A 252 0.88 9.65 -2.07
CA SER A 252 1.22 8.88 -3.27
C SER A 252 0.05 8.82 -4.27
N GLU A 253 -1.19 8.73 -3.79
CA GLU A 253 -2.40 8.81 -4.61
C GLU A 253 -2.63 10.24 -5.14
N VAL A 254 -2.39 11.29 -4.34
CA VAL A 254 -2.49 12.70 -4.79
C VAL A 254 -1.46 12.98 -5.89
N LEU A 255 -0.21 12.57 -5.68
CA LEU A 255 0.86 12.68 -6.67
C LEU A 255 0.50 11.94 -7.97
N ALA A 256 -0.03 10.72 -7.88
CA ALA A 256 -0.44 9.91 -9.04
C ALA A 256 -1.66 10.48 -9.78
N GLN A 257 -2.55 11.20 -9.10
CA GLN A 257 -3.67 11.92 -9.72
C GLN A 257 -3.21 13.18 -10.49
N GLY A 258 -2.08 13.77 -10.12
CA GLY A 258 -1.43 14.83 -10.90
C GLY A 258 -2.01 16.24 -10.72
N GLY A 259 -2.89 16.46 -9.75
CA GLY A 259 -3.56 17.74 -9.50
C GLY A 259 -5.03 17.75 -9.93
N PRO A 260 -5.75 18.88 -9.83
CA PRO A 260 -5.23 20.26 -9.86
C PRO A 260 -4.38 20.68 -8.66
N TYR A 261 -3.45 21.60 -8.90
CA TYR A 261 -2.62 22.25 -7.89
C TYR A 261 -2.74 23.78 -8.00
N PRO A 262 -2.63 24.54 -6.90
CA PRO A 262 -2.45 24.08 -5.53
C PRO A 262 -3.73 23.46 -4.94
N MET A 263 -3.57 22.40 -4.15
CA MET A 263 -4.65 21.66 -3.49
C MET A 263 -4.61 21.90 -1.97
N SER A 264 -5.76 22.20 -1.36
CA SER A 264 -5.87 22.37 0.10
C SER A 264 -6.31 21.07 0.76
N THR A 265 -5.58 20.59 1.75
CA THR A 265 -5.85 19.31 2.42
C THR A 265 -5.72 19.38 3.95
N GLU A 266 -6.34 18.43 4.65
CA GLU A 266 -6.19 18.21 6.09
C GLU A 266 -5.55 16.85 6.35
N ILE A 267 -4.56 16.79 7.24
CA ILE A 267 -3.93 15.53 7.67
C ILE A 267 -4.91 14.75 8.53
N LEU A 268 -5.38 13.61 8.03
CA LEU A 268 -6.19 12.67 8.79
C LEU A 268 -5.31 11.74 9.63
N GLU A 269 -4.17 11.28 9.10
CA GLU A 269 -3.25 10.35 9.78
C GLU A 269 -1.81 10.56 9.29
N VAL A 270 -0.85 10.37 10.19
CA VAL A 270 0.60 10.42 9.91
C VAL A 270 1.15 9.01 10.12
N PRO A 271 2.00 8.47 9.22
CA PRO A 271 2.61 7.15 9.39
C PRO A 271 3.38 7.02 10.71
N GLU A 272 3.15 5.93 11.44
CA GLU A 272 3.89 5.62 12.66
C GLU A 272 5.31 5.15 12.34
N GLY A 273 6.32 5.78 12.95
CA GLY A 273 7.71 5.41 12.76
C GLY A 273 8.69 6.41 13.39
N PRO A 274 10.00 6.11 13.36
CA PRO A 274 11.03 7.09 13.71
C PRO A 274 11.05 8.25 12.69
N PRO A 275 11.38 9.48 13.10
CA PRO A 275 11.40 10.63 12.20
C PRO A 275 12.42 10.45 11.07
N ILE A 276 11.99 10.73 9.84
CA ILE A 276 12.79 10.63 8.61
C ILE A 276 13.73 11.83 8.48
N PHE A 277 13.22 13.01 8.78
CA PHE A 277 13.94 14.28 8.81
C PHE A 277 14.05 14.80 10.25
N LEU A 278 15.04 15.62 10.54
CA LEU A 278 15.26 16.25 11.85
C LEU A 278 14.76 17.71 11.91
N SER A 279 14.16 18.20 10.81
CA SER A 279 13.77 19.60 10.61
C SER A 279 12.51 20.00 11.39
N PRO A 280 12.35 21.29 11.78
CA PRO A 280 11.25 21.74 12.65
C PRO A 280 9.84 21.45 12.13
N TRP A 281 9.64 21.44 10.80
CA TRP A 281 8.33 21.19 10.19
C TRP A 281 7.79 19.78 10.46
N VAL A 282 8.66 18.79 10.72
CA VAL A 282 8.25 17.42 11.06
C VAL A 282 7.40 17.40 12.34
N GLY A 283 7.77 18.23 13.33
CA GLY A 283 7.01 18.41 14.57
C GLY A 283 5.66 19.14 14.39
N SER A 284 5.37 19.64 13.18
CA SER A 284 4.12 20.31 12.82
C SER A 284 3.16 19.43 12.02
N LEU A 285 3.63 18.30 11.46
CA LEU A 285 2.76 17.31 10.81
C LEU A 285 1.96 16.54 11.87
N ARG A 286 0.68 16.90 12.03
CA ARG A 286 -0.22 16.35 13.06
C ARG A 286 -1.62 16.16 12.51
N LYS A 287 -2.38 15.20 13.06
CA LYS A 287 -3.81 15.01 12.74
C LYS A 287 -4.59 16.31 12.98
N GLY A 288 -5.41 16.72 12.01
CA GLY A 288 -6.15 17.99 12.00
C GLY A 288 -5.37 19.20 11.50
N GLN A 289 -4.07 19.06 11.19
CA GLN A 289 -3.29 20.14 10.59
C GLN A 289 -3.62 20.26 9.09
N ARG A 290 -3.81 21.50 8.63
CA ARG A 290 -4.01 21.81 7.20
C ARG A 290 -2.70 22.04 6.45
N LEU A 291 -2.67 21.55 5.22
CA LEU A 291 -1.55 21.60 4.28
C LEU A 291 -2.00 22.14 2.92
N CYS A 292 -1.16 22.94 2.28
CA CYS A 292 -1.32 23.31 0.88
C CYS A 292 -0.28 22.55 0.03
N ILE A 293 -0.76 21.70 -0.88
CA ILE A 293 0.08 20.91 -1.79
C ILE A 293 0.21 21.68 -3.11
N TYR A 294 1.41 22.21 -3.38
CA TYR A 294 1.71 23.03 -4.55
C TYR A 294 2.02 22.24 -5.82
N GLY A 295 2.17 20.92 -5.71
CA GLY A 295 2.50 20.01 -6.81
C GLY A 295 3.87 19.35 -6.65
N PRO A 296 4.36 18.62 -7.67
CA PRO A 296 5.65 17.94 -7.62
C PRO A 296 6.83 18.93 -7.58
N ALA A 297 7.89 18.54 -6.88
CA ALA A 297 9.14 19.28 -6.80
C ALA A 297 9.80 19.45 -8.18
N SER A 298 10.44 20.59 -8.39
CA SER A 298 11.09 20.93 -9.66
C SER A 298 12.51 21.49 -9.40
N PRO A 299 13.58 20.78 -9.81
CA PRO A 299 13.58 19.51 -10.54
C PRO A 299 13.16 18.32 -9.66
N ALA A 300 12.59 17.28 -10.27
CA ALA A 300 12.19 16.04 -9.60
C ALA A 300 13.39 15.09 -9.39
N TRP A 301 14.44 15.57 -8.73
CA TRP A 301 15.56 14.75 -8.24
C TRP A 301 16.28 15.42 -7.07
N GLN A 302 16.86 14.59 -6.22
CA GLN A 302 17.54 14.97 -4.99
C GLN A 302 18.90 14.27 -4.90
N VAL A 303 19.78 14.73 -4.02
CA VAL A 303 21.08 14.08 -3.74
C VAL A 303 21.23 13.84 -2.25
N VAL A 304 21.54 12.61 -1.86
CA VAL A 304 21.90 12.27 -0.48
C VAL A 304 23.37 12.65 -0.25
N ALA A 305 23.68 13.24 0.90
CA ALA A 305 25.04 13.59 1.30
C ALA A 305 25.33 13.20 2.75
N SER A 306 26.60 12.88 3.03
CA SER A 306 27.13 12.62 4.38
C SER A 306 28.26 13.62 4.71
N SER A 307 28.36 14.06 5.97
CA SER A 307 29.40 15.01 6.38
C SER A 307 30.70 14.32 6.77
N LYS A 308 31.85 14.74 6.22
CA LYS A 308 33.16 14.40 6.79
C LYS A 308 33.49 15.36 7.93
N SER A 309 33.52 14.85 9.16
CA SER A 309 33.82 15.62 10.37
C SER A 309 34.48 14.73 11.43
N ARG A 310 35.21 15.33 12.40
CA ARG A 310 35.74 14.62 13.59
C ARG A 310 34.69 14.39 14.69
N LYS A 311 33.50 14.98 14.55
CA LYS A 311 32.30 14.74 15.39
C LYS A 311 31.38 13.73 14.69
N VAL A 312 30.34 13.28 15.39
CA VAL A 312 29.27 12.41 14.86
C VAL A 312 28.85 12.88 13.46
N PRO A 313 28.83 11.98 12.45
CA PRO A 313 28.43 12.35 11.09
C PRO A 313 26.97 12.77 11.03
N ARG A 314 26.70 13.78 10.20
CA ARG A 314 25.35 14.20 9.83
C ARG A 314 25.06 13.84 8.38
N TYR A 315 23.77 13.70 8.09
CA TYR A 315 23.26 13.21 6.82
C TYR A 315 22.25 14.20 6.29
N PHE A 316 22.30 14.49 5.00
CA PHE A 316 21.47 15.52 4.37
C PHE A 316 20.86 14.98 3.08
N ILE A 317 19.74 15.55 2.69
CA ILE A 317 19.24 15.49 1.33
C ILE A 317 19.18 16.90 0.74
N LEU A 318 19.67 17.04 -0.49
CA LEU A 318 19.71 18.30 -1.23
C LEU A 318 18.72 18.21 -2.39
N SER A 319 17.79 19.16 -2.46
CA SER A 319 16.95 19.39 -3.64
C SER A 319 17.84 19.76 -4.83
N GLY A 320 17.55 19.23 -6.04
CA GLY A 320 18.25 19.62 -7.26
C GLY A 320 18.11 21.11 -7.61
N ALA A 321 17.21 21.83 -6.92
CA ALA A 321 17.10 23.29 -6.98
C ALA A 321 18.14 24.06 -6.14
N TYR A 322 19.01 23.39 -5.39
CA TYR A 322 20.06 23.99 -4.56
C TYR A 322 21.10 24.78 -5.39
N GLN A 323 21.31 26.04 -5.02
CA GLN A 323 22.11 27.02 -5.78
C GLN A 323 23.47 27.36 -5.14
N GLY A 324 23.78 26.78 -3.97
CA GLY A 324 25.11 26.89 -3.37
C GLY A 324 26.20 26.32 -4.28
N LYS A 325 27.40 26.90 -4.23
CA LYS A 325 28.52 26.52 -5.09
C LYS A 325 29.39 25.47 -4.44
N LEU A 326 29.68 24.41 -5.19
CA LEU A 326 30.46 23.27 -4.76
C LEU A 326 31.83 23.27 -5.47
N ARG A 327 32.91 23.01 -4.75
CA ARG A 327 34.21 22.64 -5.32
C ARG A 327 34.51 21.18 -4.97
N ARG A 328 35.03 20.42 -5.92
CA ARG A 328 35.46 19.03 -5.70
C ARG A 328 36.60 18.98 -4.67
N ARG A 329 36.67 17.88 -3.91
CA ARG A 329 37.79 17.54 -3.02
C ARG A 329 38.46 16.25 -3.50
N PRO A 330 39.75 16.06 -3.20
CA PRO A 330 40.36 14.72 -3.18
C PRO A 330 39.50 13.71 -2.44
N ARG A 331 39.34 12.52 -3.03
CA ARG A 331 38.84 11.33 -2.33
C ARG A 331 39.96 10.70 -1.50
N GLU A 332 39.60 10.16 -0.33
CA GLU A 332 40.54 9.44 0.56
C GLU A 332 40.26 7.93 0.49
N PHE A 333 41.29 7.13 0.18
CA PHE A 333 41.22 5.68 0.03
C PHE A 333 42.13 4.98 1.06
N PRO A 334 41.60 4.42 2.15
CA PRO A 334 42.42 3.75 3.17
C PRO A 334 43.30 2.60 2.64
N THR A 335 42.81 1.82 1.68
CA THR A 335 43.56 0.70 1.05
C THR A 335 43.47 0.69 -0.48
N ALA A 336 44.32 -0.10 -1.13
CA ALA A 336 44.27 -0.32 -2.58
C ALA A 336 42.93 -0.92 -3.05
N TYR A 337 42.28 -1.77 -2.25
CA TYR A 337 40.90 -2.21 -2.46
C TYR A 337 39.91 -1.05 -2.58
N ASP A 338 40.06 0.00 -1.76
CA ASP A 338 39.14 1.16 -1.79
C ASP A 338 39.36 2.03 -3.06
N ILE A 339 40.55 1.97 -3.67
CA ILE A 339 40.85 2.55 -5.00
C ILE A 339 40.17 1.74 -6.11
N LEU A 340 40.21 0.41 -6.06
CA LEU A 340 39.58 -0.46 -7.07
C LEU A 340 38.08 -0.17 -7.21
N GLY A 341 37.38 0.00 -6.08
CA GLY A 341 35.97 0.41 -6.05
C GLY A 341 35.70 1.86 -6.52
N ALA A 342 36.73 2.64 -6.81
CA ALA A 342 36.67 4.04 -7.22
C ALA A 342 37.13 4.29 -8.67
N LEU A 343 37.70 3.27 -9.32
CA LEU A 343 38.14 3.26 -10.72
C LEU A 343 36.93 3.30 -11.68
N GLN A 344 37.08 3.92 -12.85
CA GLN A 344 36.01 4.07 -13.84
C GLN A 344 36.56 3.83 -15.26
N PRO A 345 35.89 3.03 -16.11
CA PRO A 345 36.34 2.81 -17.48
C PRO A 345 36.53 4.11 -18.26
N GLY A 346 37.70 4.28 -18.89
CA GLY A 346 38.00 5.46 -19.71
C GLY A 346 38.23 6.77 -18.94
N ARG A 347 38.43 6.73 -17.61
CA ARG A 347 38.91 7.89 -16.83
C ARG A 347 40.10 7.48 -15.97
N PRO A 348 41.30 8.07 -16.18
CA PRO A 348 42.45 7.77 -15.34
C PRO A 348 42.21 8.24 -13.90
N LEU A 349 42.59 7.40 -12.94
CA LEU A 349 42.54 7.71 -11.52
C LEU A 349 43.96 7.89 -11.01
N ARG A 350 44.34 9.14 -10.71
CA ARG A 350 45.63 9.47 -10.10
C ARG A 350 45.49 9.59 -8.59
N VAL A 351 46.42 8.99 -7.86
CA VAL A 351 46.47 9.04 -6.39
C VAL A 351 47.90 9.31 -5.91
N VAL A 352 48.01 9.85 -4.70
CA VAL A 352 49.27 10.06 -3.98
C VAL A 352 49.26 9.21 -2.72
N ALA A 353 50.33 8.47 -2.45
CA ALA A 353 50.50 7.71 -1.21
C ALA A 353 50.80 8.64 -0.03
N THR A 354 50.12 8.46 1.12
CA THR A 354 50.31 9.30 2.32
C THR A 354 50.96 8.57 3.50
N LYS A 355 51.38 7.31 3.29
CA LYS A 355 52.18 6.52 4.23
C LYS A 355 53.15 5.66 3.45
N ASP A 356 54.32 5.45 4.04
CA ASP A 356 55.26 4.43 3.58
C ASP A 356 54.61 3.04 3.71
N CYS A 357 54.75 2.22 2.68
CA CYS A 357 54.16 0.88 2.61
C CYS A 357 55.03 -0.06 1.77
N ASP A 358 55.74 -0.91 2.50
CA ASP A 358 56.38 -2.13 2.00
C ASP A 358 55.30 -3.11 1.49
N GLY A 359 55.53 -3.72 0.33
CA GLY A 359 54.67 -4.74 -0.26
C GLY A 359 54.69 -6.09 0.48
N ASN A 360 55.48 -6.19 1.56
CA ASN A 360 56.01 -7.41 2.15
C ASN A 360 57.01 -8.09 1.19
N GLU A 361 58.04 -7.34 0.77
CA GLU A 361 59.06 -7.76 -0.21
C GLU A 361 59.73 -9.11 0.15
N GLU A 362 59.86 -9.42 1.44
CA GLU A 362 60.35 -10.73 1.93
C GLU A 362 59.48 -11.94 1.49
N GLU A 363 58.18 -11.74 1.26
CA GLU A 363 57.25 -12.81 0.87
C GLU A 363 56.87 -12.78 -0.62
N ASN A 364 56.88 -11.62 -1.29
CA ASN A 364 56.54 -11.51 -2.72
C ASN A 364 57.35 -10.36 -3.38
N PRO A 365 58.46 -10.65 -4.09
CA PRO A 365 59.35 -9.64 -4.66
C PRO A 365 58.80 -8.91 -5.91
N GLU A 366 57.54 -9.16 -6.29
CA GLU A 366 56.84 -8.47 -7.38
C GLU A 366 56.06 -7.23 -6.90
N PHE A 367 56.06 -6.93 -5.59
CA PHE A 367 55.35 -5.79 -4.99
C PHE A 367 56.34 -4.71 -4.53
N SER A 368 56.51 -3.65 -5.32
CA SER A 368 57.40 -2.52 -5.01
C SER A 368 56.99 -1.77 -3.74
N PHE A 369 57.98 -1.38 -2.91
CA PHE A 369 57.78 -0.38 -1.86
C PHE A 369 57.19 0.94 -2.37
N LEU A 370 56.24 1.51 -1.63
CA LEU A 370 55.73 2.87 -1.79
C LEU A 370 56.20 3.80 -0.67
N ALA A 371 56.68 4.99 -1.04
CA ALA A 371 57.03 6.08 -0.13
C ALA A 371 55.86 7.06 0.06
N VAL A 372 55.87 7.83 1.16
CA VAL A 372 55.05 9.04 1.27
C VAL A 372 55.38 10.00 0.13
N GLY A 373 54.36 10.38 -0.65
CA GLY A 373 54.49 11.29 -1.79
C GLY A 373 54.43 10.60 -3.16
N ASP A 374 54.56 9.28 -3.24
CA ASP A 374 54.52 8.56 -4.52
C ASP A 374 53.21 8.80 -5.28
N ARG A 375 53.35 9.29 -6.52
CA ARG A 375 52.24 9.59 -7.44
C ARG A 375 52.01 8.40 -8.37
N LEU A 376 50.77 7.91 -8.41
CA LEU A 376 50.41 6.67 -9.08
C LEU A 376 49.18 6.87 -9.98
N GLU A 377 49.26 6.46 -11.25
CA GLU A 377 48.10 6.35 -12.15
C GLU A 377 47.60 4.91 -12.21
N VAL A 378 46.33 4.70 -11.86
CA VAL A 378 45.73 3.37 -11.75
C VAL A 378 45.28 2.90 -13.14
N LEU A 379 45.92 1.84 -13.67
CA LEU A 379 45.67 1.34 -15.02
C LEU A 379 44.51 0.33 -15.05
N ARG A 380 44.59 -0.73 -14.24
CA ARG A 380 43.63 -1.86 -14.25
C ARG A 380 43.76 -2.75 -13.01
N GLN A 381 42.76 -3.60 -12.75
CA GLN A 381 42.92 -4.76 -11.88
C GLN A 381 43.78 -5.83 -12.59
N GLY A 382 44.54 -6.59 -11.82
CA GLY A 382 45.25 -7.80 -12.25
C GLY A 382 45.21 -8.88 -11.17
N GLN A 383 45.82 -10.03 -11.46
CA GLN A 383 46.03 -11.12 -10.51
C GLN A 383 47.46 -11.66 -10.66
N VAL A 384 48.08 -12.02 -9.54
CA VAL A 384 49.46 -12.49 -9.42
C VAL A 384 49.48 -13.78 -8.60
N CYS A 385 50.26 -14.78 -9.02
CA CYS A 385 50.40 -16.01 -8.24
C CYS A 385 51.36 -15.76 -7.06
N GLY A 386 50.82 -15.61 -5.86
CA GLY A 386 51.63 -15.41 -4.65
C GLY A 386 52.47 -16.65 -4.31
N THR A 387 53.56 -16.45 -3.57
CA THR A 387 54.58 -17.50 -3.29
C THR A 387 54.09 -18.77 -2.58
N GLN A 388 52.86 -18.77 -2.05
CA GLN A 388 52.20 -19.95 -1.47
C GLN A 388 51.23 -20.66 -2.44
N GLY A 389 51.22 -20.31 -3.72
CA GLY A 389 50.32 -20.88 -4.74
C GLY A 389 48.86 -20.42 -4.60
N GLN A 390 48.67 -19.17 -4.14
CA GLN A 390 47.36 -18.54 -4.02
C GLN A 390 47.34 -17.30 -4.93
N ASP A 391 46.27 -17.14 -5.72
CA ASP A 391 46.10 -15.95 -6.55
C ASP A 391 45.82 -14.72 -5.67
N ILE A 392 46.65 -13.70 -5.82
CA ILE A 392 46.54 -12.40 -5.14
C ILE A 392 45.95 -11.40 -6.14
N ASP A 393 44.78 -10.84 -5.81
CA ASP A 393 44.24 -9.68 -6.52
C ASP A 393 45.13 -8.45 -6.29
N VAL A 394 45.50 -7.77 -7.39
CA VAL A 394 46.32 -6.56 -7.39
C VAL A 394 45.68 -5.44 -8.20
N LEU A 395 46.03 -4.19 -7.89
CA LEU A 395 45.94 -3.07 -8.83
C LEU A 395 47.27 -2.91 -9.55
N ILE A 396 47.21 -2.85 -10.87
CA ILE A 396 48.35 -2.48 -11.72
C ILE A 396 48.31 -0.97 -11.87
N CYS A 397 49.30 -0.30 -11.28
CA CYS A 397 49.48 1.14 -11.33
C CYS A 397 50.76 1.47 -12.09
N GLN A 398 50.85 2.69 -12.62
CA GLN A 398 52.07 3.27 -13.16
C GLN A 398 52.57 4.34 -12.18
N ARG A 399 53.85 4.33 -11.82
CA ARG A 399 54.45 5.47 -11.11
C ARG A 399 54.55 6.67 -12.05
N LEU A 400 54.40 7.86 -11.49
CA LEU A 400 54.61 9.12 -12.18
C LEU A 400 55.83 9.80 -11.55
N SER A 401 56.84 10.09 -12.36
CA SER A 401 58.00 10.91 -12.00
C SER A 401 57.56 12.34 -11.62
N GLU A 402 58.34 12.99 -10.75
CA GLU A 402 58.18 14.43 -10.48
C GLU A 402 58.93 15.27 -11.52
N GLU A 403 58.51 15.18 -12.78
CA GLU A 403 58.90 16.18 -13.78
C GLU A 403 58.11 17.46 -13.54
N VAL A 404 58.72 18.33 -12.74
CA VAL A 404 58.29 19.71 -12.51
C VAL A 404 58.60 20.50 -13.78
N GLY A 405 57.58 20.72 -14.61
CA GLY A 405 57.73 21.51 -15.83
C GLY A 405 57.88 23.00 -15.55
N GLU A 406 59.04 23.56 -15.88
CA GLU A 406 59.23 24.97 -16.27
C GLU A 406 60.48 25.08 -17.17
N GLU A 407 60.43 26.04 -18.11
CA GLU A 407 61.52 26.52 -19.00
C GLU A 407 61.93 25.71 -20.26
N GLU A 408 61.43 26.26 -21.40
CA GLU A 408 62.09 26.44 -22.72
C GLU A 408 61.99 25.36 -23.83
N GLU A 409 62.33 25.82 -25.04
CA GLU A 409 62.06 25.24 -26.37
C GLU A 409 63.30 24.48 -26.91
N ASP A 410 63.20 23.87 -28.11
CA ASP A 410 64.31 23.31 -28.91
C ASP A 410 65.12 22.15 -28.23
N LEU A 411 64.86 20.86 -28.49
CA LEU A 411 65.16 20.18 -29.76
C LEU A 411 64.68 18.70 -29.85
N GLU A 412 64.44 18.29 -31.10
CA GLU A 412 64.58 16.93 -31.69
C GLU A 412 63.73 15.73 -31.19
N GLU A 413 63.32 14.89 -32.16
CA GLU A 413 62.47 13.71 -31.98
C GLU A 413 63.32 12.45 -31.73
N GLU A 414 63.59 12.11 -30.47
CA GLU A 414 64.01 10.75 -30.10
C GLU A 414 62.86 10.02 -29.36
N GLU A 415 62.54 8.79 -29.80
CA GLU A 415 61.53 7.93 -29.15
C GLU A 415 62.12 7.33 -27.86
N GLU A 416 62.39 8.15 -26.84
CA GLU A 416 62.65 7.62 -25.50
C GLU A 416 61.40 6.91 -24.99
N ILE A 417 61.45 5.58 -25.02
CA ILE A 417 60.55 4.72 -24.26
C ILE A 417 60.93 4.90 -22.79
N GLU A 418 60.36 5.93 -22.16
CA GLU A 418 60.37 6.05 -20.70
C GLU A 418 59.90 4.71 -20.10
N ASP A 419 60.78 4.00 -19.40
CA ASP A 419 60.49 2.75 -18.68
C ASP A 419 59.57 3.05 -17.48
N LYS A 420 58.30 3.30 -17.80
CA LYS A 420 57.23 3.73 -16.90
C LYS A 420 56.92 2.63 -15.89
N GLU A 421 57.62 2.72 -14.75
CA GLU A 421 57.60 1.75 -13.64
C GLU A 421 56.17 1.32 -13.30
N GLN A 422 55.83 0.08 -13.67
CA GLN A 422 54.55 -0.53 -13.34
C GLN A 422 54.66 -1.18 -11.96
N ILE A 423 53.90 -0.65 -11.01
CA ILE A 423 53.84 -1.12 -9.62
C ILE A 423 52.58 -1.95 -9.42
N LEU A 424 52.75 -3.12 -8.79
CA LEU A 424 51.67 -4.05 -8.45
C LEU A 424 51.28 -3.86 -6.98
N LEU A 425 50.08 -3.34 -6.72
CA LEU A 425 49.58 -3.07 -5.37
C LEU A 425 48.58 -4.16 -4.93
N PRO A 426 48.91 -5.02 -3.95
CA PRO A 426 47.94 -5.98 -3.41
C PRO A 426 46.72 -5.28 -2.83
N LEU A 427 45.50 -5.78 -3.06
CA LEU A 427 44.28 -5.09 -2.63
C LEU A 427 44.19 -4.86 -1.10
N TYR A 428 44.91 -5.64 -0.29
CA TYR A 428 45.00 -5.46 1.16
C TYR A 428 45.97 -4.33 1.61
N LEU A 429 46.81 -3.80 0.71
CA LEU A 429 47.83 -2.80 1.03
C LEU A 429 47.18 -1.51 1.55
N SER A 430 47.69 -1.01 2.69
CA SER A 430 47.05 0.03 3.50
C SER A 430 47.78 1.38 3.49
N GLY A 431 48.30 1.76 2.32
CA GLY A 431 49.12 2.96 2.10
C GLY A 431 48.41 4.30 2.38
N GLY A 432 47.08 4.32 2.45
CA GLY A 432 46.32 5.56 2.64
C GLY A 432 46.54 6.53 1.48
N PHE A 433 45.72 6.41 0.44
CA PHE A 433 45.92 7.12 -0.81
C PHE A 433 44.95 8.30 -0.93
N VAL A 434 45.39 9.39 -1.53
CA VAL A 434 44.59 10.61 -1.75
C VAL A 434 44.52 10.93 -3.23
N GLU A 435 43.31 11.14 -3.76
CA GLU A 435 43.12 11.43 -5.18
C GLU A 435 43.73 12.77 -5.61
N GLU A 436 44.51 12.78 -6.70
CA GLU A 436 45.04 14.01 -7.28
C GLU A 436 43.90 14.78 -7.99
N VAL A 437 43.48 15.91 -7.43
CA VAL A 437 42.35 16.72 -7.94
C VAL A 437 42.82 18.13 -8.25
N ASN A 438 43.31 18.31 -9.47
CA ASN A 438 43.77 19.60 -10.02
C ASN A 438 42.60 20.52 -10.45
N ASP A 439 41.44 20.37 -9.81
CA ASP A 439 40.20 21.07 -10.14
C ASP A 439 39.98 22.30 -9.24
N GLY A 440 40.14 23.48 -9.84
CA GLY A 440 39.85 24.78 -9.23
C GLY A 440 38.39 25.23 -9.33
N ARG A 441 37.56 24.54 -10.12
CA ARG A 441 36.27 25.06 -10.61
C ARG A 441 35.17 25.06 -9.53
N ARG A 442 34.16 25.90 -9.74
CA ARG A 442 32.99 26.07 -8.84
C ARG A 442 31.72 25.65 -9.58
N TYR A 443 31.20 24.48 -9.22
CA TYR A 443 30.04 23.86 -9.84
C TYR A 443 28.72 24.24 -9.16
N ASN A 444 27.60 24.08 -9.87
CA ASN A 444 26.31 23.86 -9.22
C ASN A 444 26.04 22.34 -9.06
N LEU A 445 25.03 21.95 -8.27
CA LEU A 445 24.75 20.55 -7.96
C LEU A 445 24.35 19.70 -9.20
N ALA A 446 23.67 20.30 -10.18
CA ALA A 446 23.32 19.63 -11.43
C ALA A 446 24.54 19.40 -12.31
N ASP A 447 25.39 20.42 -12.51
CA ASP A 447 26.63 20.30 -13.31
C ASP A 447 27.54 19.20 -12.74
N LEU A 448 27.70 19.19 -11.40
CA LEU A 448 28.59 18.27 -10.69
C LEU A 448 28.09 16.82 -10.84
N THR A 449 26.80 16.58 -10.60
CA THR A 449 26.19 15.24 -10.75
C THR A 449 25.98 14.79 -12.20
N ALA A 450 26.24 15.65 -13.18
CA ALA A 450 26.28 15.29 -14.60
C ALA A 450 27.71 14.99 -15.08
N GLN A 451 28.72 15.66 -14.53
CA GLN A 451 30.13 15.52 -14.97
C GLN A 451 30.90 14.43 -14.20
N PHE A 452 30.57 14.19 -12.93
CA PHE A 452 31.26 13.25 -12.05
C PHE A 452 30.30 12.16 -11.55
N SER A 453 30.78 10.91 -11.48
CA SER A 453 30.06 9.82 -10.84
C SER A 453 29.98 10.02 -9.33
N LEU A 454 28.89 9.51 -8.74
CA LEU A 454 28.73 9.39 -7.29
C LEU A 454 29.23 8.01 -6.84
N PRO A 455 29.80 7.87 -5.61
CA PRO A 455 29.98 8.92 -4.61
C PRO A 455 31.20 9.81 -4.88
N CYS A 456 31.08 11.11 -4.59
CA CYS A 456 32.16 12.08 -4.77
C CYS A 456 32.31 13.04 -3.60
N GLU A 457 33.53 13.53 -3.36
CA GLU A 457 33.83 14.44 -2.26
C GLU A 457 33.87 15.90 -2.72
N VAL A 458 33.27 16.77 -1.91
CA VAL A 458 33.01 18.18 -2.24
C VAL A 458 33.15 19.07 -1.00
N LYS A 459 33.27 20.39 -1.21
CA LYS A 459 33.07 21.41 -0.18
C LYS A 459 32.16 22.51 -0.72
N VAL A 460 31.23 23.01 0.10
CA VAL A 460 30.50 24.25 -0.22
C VAL A 460 31.45 25.44 -0.08
N VAL A 461 31.62 26.19 -1.16
CA VAL A 461 32.50 27.37 -1.25
C VAL A 461 31.74 28.69 -1.37
N ALA A 462 30.44 28.65 -1.65
CA ALA A 462 29.51 29.75 -1.45
C ALA A 462 28.11 29.20 -1.12
N LYS A 463 27.44 29.80 -0.14
CA LYS A 463 26.11 29.38 0.32
C LYS A 463 25.02 29.63 -0.72
N ASP A 464 23.91 28.91 -0.61
CA ASP A 464 22.72 29.24 -1.41
C ASP A 464 22.14 30.60 -0.98
N ALA A 465 22.08 31.56 -1.90
CA ALA A 465 21.57 32.91 -1.64
C ALA A 465 20.08 32.93 -1.23
N ARG A 466 19.32 31.87 -1.52
CA ARG A 466 17.91 31.72 -1.11
C ARG A 466 17.75 30.94 0.20
N HIS A 467 18.84 30.50 0.83
CA HIS A 467 18.81 29.82 2.12
C HIS A 467 19.81 30.51 3.08
N PRO A 468 19.39 31.57 3.80
CA PRO A 468 20.30 32.41 4.59
C PRO A 468 21.14 31.63 5.62
N THR A 469 20.54 30.57 6.18
CA THR A 469 21.09 29.69 7.23
C THR A 469 21.54 28.33 6.68
N ASP A 470 22.13 28.32 5.47
CA ASP A 470 22.68 27.12 4.81
C ASP A 470 23.63 26.32 5.73
N PRO A 471 23.24 25.11 6.19
CA PRO A 471 24.02 24.33 7.15
C PRO A 471 25.29 23.75 6.52
N LEU A 472 25.29 23.53 5.20
CA LEU A 472 26.33 22.78 4.48
C LEU A 472 27.66 23.53 4.43
N VAL A 473 27.62 24.85 4.57
CA VAL A 473 28.79 25.75 4.64
C VAL A 473 29.69 25.45 5.84
N SER A 474 29.12 24.94 6.93
CA SER A 474 29.84 24.70 8.20
C SER A 474 30.79 23.49 8.15
N PHE A 475 30.65 22.60 7.17
CA PHE A 475 31.44 21.36 7.09
C PHE A 475 32.72 21.54 6.26
N PRO A 476 33.86 20.95 6.70
CA PRO A 476 35.14 21.06 5.98
C PRO A 476 35.17 20.22 4.68
N GLY A 477 34.29 19.23 4.59
CA GLY A 477 34.02 18.40 3.42
C GLY A 477 32.69 17.65 3.58
N LEU A 478 32.04 17.38 2.45
CA LEU A 478 30.84 16.56 2.32
C LEU A 478 31.12 15.48 1.28
N ARG A 479 30.50 14.32 1.43
CA ARG A 479 30.47 13.26 0.43
C ARG A 479 29.06 13.21 -0.14
N LEU A 480 28.91 13.47 -1.44
CA LEU A 480 27.67 13.22 -2.17
C LEU A 480 27.62 11.72 -2.44
N GLU A 481 26.52 11.07 -2.08
CA GLU A 481 26.44 9.61 -1.94
C GLU A 481 25.65 8.95 -3.07
N GLU A 482 24.43 9.41 -3.32
CA GLU A 482 23.50 8.82 -4.29
C GLU A 482 22.54 9.91 -4.82
N LYS A 483 22.12 9.79 -6.10
CA LYS A 483 21.17 10.70 -6.74
C LYS A 483 19.81 10.02 -6.83
N LEU A 484 18.87 10.51 -6.04
CA LEU A 484 17.49 10.05 -5.98
C LEU A 484 16.71 10.69 -7.14
N THR A 485 15.89 9.89 -7.83
CA THR A 485 15.00 10.32 -8.93
C THR A 485 13.53 10.13 -8.58
N GLU A 486 13.27 9.77 -7.33
CA GLU A 486 11.94 9.66 -6.75
C GLU A 486 11.25 11.03 -6.71
N PRO A 487 9.95 11.12 -7.04
CA PRO A 487 9.20 12.36 -6.96
C PRO A 487 8.89 12.76 -5.51
N PHE A 488 9.09 14.04 -5.21
CA PHE A 488 8.66 14.71 -3.96
C PHE A 488 7.51 15.68 -4.28
N LEU A 489 6.66 15.97 -3.30
CA LEU A 489 5.65 17.03 -3.35
C LEU A 489 6.14 18.27 -2.58
N VAL A 490 5.94 19.46 -3.14
CA VAL A 490 6.14 20.72 -2.42
C VAL A 490 4.89 21.02 -1.61
N VAL A 491 5.05 21.15 -0.29
CA VAL A 491 3.96 21.34 0.66
C VAL A 491 4.26 22.53 1.58
N GLY A 492 3.25 23.35 1.85
CA GLY A 492 3.28 24.38 2.89
C GLY A 492 2.23 24.13 3.98
N LEU A 493 2.44 24.71 5.16
CA LEU A 493 1.48 24.66 6.26
C LEU A 493 0.53 25.88 6.18
N ASP A 494 -0.78 25.67 6.22
CA ASP A 494 -1.75 26.79 6.17
C ASP A 494 -1.58 27.77 7.36
N SER A 495 -1.07 27.28 8.49
CA SER A 495 -0.76 28.10 9.67
C SER A 495 0.59 28.84 9.58
N GLN A 496 1.45 28.48 8.63
CA GLN A 496 2.79 29.06 8.41
C GLN A 496 3.15 29.03 6.91
N PRO A 497 2.49 29.83 6.05
CA PRO A 497 2.63 29.75 4.59
C PRO A 497 4.02 30.12 4.05
N GLU A 498 4.87 30.73 4.89
CA GLU A 498 6.29 30.99 4.58
C GLU A 498 7.13 29.71 4.63
N MET A 499 6.73 28.72 5.42
CA MET A 499 7.43 27.44 5.60
C MET A 499 6.91 26.40 4.59
N CYS A 500 7.58 26.33 3.44
CA CYS A 500 7.37 25.27 2.45
C CYS A 500 8.56 24.28 2.44
N PHE A 501 8.27 23.00 2.23
CA PHE A 501 9.23 21.89 2.29
C PHE A 501 8.86 20.79 1.28
N GLU A 502 9.81 19.88 1.00
CA GLU A 502 9.63 18.77 0.05
C GLU A 502 9.33 17.46 0.81
N ILE A 503 8.12 16.91 0.66
CA ILE A 503 7.73 15.59 1.22
C ILE A 503 7.88 14.50 0.14
N PRO A 504 8.61 13.40 0.38
CA PRO A 504 8.62 12.23 -0.51
C PRO A 504 7.52 11.22 -0.16
N PRO A 505 6.46 11.06 -0.99
CA PRO A 505 5.35 10.16 -0.65
C PRO A 505 5.76 8.68 -0.57
N ARG A 506 6.87 8.29 -1.20
CA ARG A 506 7.42 6.92 -1.10
C ARG A 506 7.86 6.54 0.32
N TRP A 507 8.27 7.51 1.12
CA TRP A 507 8.82 7.28 2.47
C TRP A 507 7.98 7.92 3.58
N LEU A 508 7.27 9.01 3.29
CA LEU A 508 6.39 9.71 4.22
C LEU A 508 5.00 9.92 3.58
N ASP A 509 4.22 8.85 3.51
CA ASP A 509 2.91 8.85 2.85
C ASP A 509 1.78 9.24 3.82
N LEU A 510 1.49 10.53 3.94
CA LEU A 510 0.42 11.02 4.85
C LEU A 510 -0.97 10.62 4.33
N THR A 511 -1.88 10.23 5.23
CA THR A 511 -3.31 10.16 4.92
C THR A 511 -3.90 11.56 5.02
N VAL A 512 -4.41 12.10 3.92
CA VAL A 512 -5.00 13.44 3.84
C VAL A 512 -6.44 13.41 3.33
N ALA A 513 -7.21 14.45 3.60
CA ALA A 513 -8.50 14.74 2.98
C ALA A 513 -8.40 16.03 2.17
N GLU A 514 -9.04 16.10 1.00
CA GLU A 514 -9.25 17.38 0.31
C GLU A 514 -10.27 18.23 1.09
N VAL A 515 -9.98 19.53 1.25
CA VAL A 515 -10.81 20.47 2.01
C VAL A 515 -11.43 21.47 1.05
N GLU A 516 -12.76 21.41 0.90
CA GLU A 516 -13.52 22.39 0.12
C GLU A 516 -13.40 23.79 0.74
N GLY A 517 -12.73 24.69 0.03
CA GLY A 517 -12.54 26.08 0.40
C GLY A 517 -12.07 26.88 -0.81
N GLN A 518 -12.36 28.19 -0.86
CA GLN A 518 -11.91 29.02 -1.97
C GLN A 518 -10.38 29.02 -2.04
N PRO A 519 -9.77 28.88 -3.24
CA PRO A 519 -8.34 29.11 -3.43
C PRO A 519 -8.08 30.62 -3.30
N GLY A 520 -7.93 31.08 -2.07
CA GLY A 520 -7.75 32.48 -1.67
C GLY A 520 -6.40 33.04 -2.11
N GLN A 521 -6.24 33.22 -3.42
CA GLN A 521 -5.07 33.75 -4.11
C GLN A 521 -3.74 33.17 -3.59
N VAL A 522 -3.71 31.84 -3.40
CA VAL A 522 -2.60 31.13 -2.74
C VAL A 522 -1.29 31.49 -3.42
N ALA A 523 -0.44 32.23 -2.70
CA ALA A 523 0.82 32.71 -3.22
C ALA A 523 1.71 31.54 -3.61
N ARG A 524 2.46 31.70 -4.72
CA ARG A 524 3.52 30.77 -5.12
C ARG A 524 4.49 30.62 -3.92
N PRO A 525 4.90 29.38 -3.55
CA PRO A 525 5.63 29.14 -2.31
C PRO A 525 6.88 30.03 -2.22
N LEU A 526 6.92 30.87 -1.19
CA LEU A 526 7.85 31.99 -1.06
C LEU A 526 9.29 31.50 -0.86
N SER A 527 9.45 30.50 0.00
CA SER A 527 10.69 29.80 0.29
C SER A 527 10.43 28.31 0.49
N VAL A 528 10.96 27.48 -0.40
CA VAL A 528 11.00 26.02 -0.23
C VAL A 528 12.36 25.65 0.33
N THR A 529 12.39 24.86 1.41
CA THR A 529 13.63 24.35 2.01
C THR A 529 14.35 23.43 1.02
N ARG A 530 15.63 23.71 0.76
CA ARG A 530 16.44 23.03 -0.27
C ARG A 530 17.42 22.00 0.28
N VAL A 531 17.64 22.02 1.59
CA VAL A 531 18.54 21.12 2.31
C VAL A 531 17.82 20.68 3.58
N GLU A 532 17.60 19.38 3.73
CA GLU A 532 16.92 18.80 4.90
C GLU A 532 17.89 17.83 5.60
N GLU A 533 17.98 17.89 6.93
CA GLU A 533 18.84 16.97 7.71
C GLU A 533 18.06 15.66 7.98
N LEU A 534 18.68 14.52 7.65
CA LEU A 534 18.09 13.18 7.75
C LEU A 534 18.45 12.53 9.09
N SER A 535 17.57 11.66 9.61
CA SER A 535 17.95 10.76 10.69
C SER A 535 18.93 9.69 10.22
N GLU A 536 19.88 9.30 11.09
CA GLU A 536 20.87 8.24 10.82
C GLU A 536 20.21 6.92 10.40
N ALA A 537 19.12 6.54 11.09
CA ALA A 537 18.35 5.34 10.77
C ALA A 537 17.74 5.39 9.36
N PHE A 538 17.24 6.55 8.92
CA PHE A 538 16.71 6.71 7.57
C PHE A 538 17.81 6.70 6.51
N TYR A 539 18.93 7.41 6.74
CA TYR A 539 20.09 7.39 5.86
C TYR A 539 20.59 5.95 5.59
N TYR A 540 20.80 5.16 6.65
CA TYR A 540 21.21 3.76 6.51
C TYR A 540 20.13 2.85 5.91
N ASN A 541 18.86 3.26 5.90
CA ASN A 541 17.80 2.51 5.22
C ASN A 541 17.71 2.86 3.73
N LEU A 542 17.92 4.12 3.33
CA LEU A 542 18.12 4.50 1.92
C LEU A 542 19.27 3.69 1.30
N ARG A 543 20.42 3.64 1.98
CA ARG A 543 21.63 2.91 1.54
C ARG A 543 21.51 1.38 1.49
N LYS A 544 20.35 0.80 1.85
CA LYS A 544 20.04 -0.63 1.70
C LYS A 544 19.09 -0.93 0.53
N LEU A 545 18.57 0.11 -0.14
CA LEU A 545 17.62 -0.06 -1.24
C LEU A 545 18.27 -0.73 -2.45
N PRO A 546 17.49 -1.41 -3.32
CA PRO A 546 18.04 -2.16 -4.45
C PRO A 546 18.71 -1.29 -5.53
N ALA A 547 18.50 0.03 -5.55
CA ALA A 547 19.27 0.95 -6.41
C ALA A 547 20.76 0.94 -6.04
N SER A 548 21.07 0.95 -4.74
CA SER A 548 22.42 0.85 -4.20
C SER A 548 23.06 -0.54 -4.34
N LYS A 549 22.45 -1.49 -5.08
CA LYS A 549 23.03 -2.81 -5.45
C LYS A 549 23.75 -2.82 -6.81
N SER A 550 24.05 -1.65 -7.38
CA SER A 550 24.89 -1.56 -8.58
C SER A 550 26.31 -2.03 -8.26
N GLN A 551 26.56 -3.31 -8.58
CA GLN A 551 27.65 -4.15 -8.04
C GLN A 551 27.56 -4.39 -6.52
N ALA A 552 27.76 -5.64 -6.11
CA ALA A 552 28.25 -5.91 -4.77
C ALA A 552 29.69 -5.39 -4.70
N PRO A 553 30.11 -4.72 -3.61
CA PRO A 553 31.52 -4.36 -3.47
C PRO A 553 32.37 -5.64 -3.55
N PRO A 554 33.54 -5.62 -4.20
CA PRO A 554 34.36 -6.82 -4.40
C PRO A 554 34.66 -7.51 -3.05
N PRO A 555 34.97 -8.82 -3.02
CA PRO A 555 35.27 -9.50 -1.76
C PRO A 555 36.43 -8.79 -1.06
N ARG A 556 36.18 -8.20 0.12
CA ARG A 556 37.23 -7.51 0.88
C ARG A 556 38.29 -8.54 1.25
N PRO A 557 39.58 -8.33 0.88
CA PRO A 557 40.63 -9.31 1.12
C PRO A 557 40.76 -9.64 2.62
N PRO A 558 41.21 -10.86 2.97
CA PRO A 558 41.37 -11.28 4.35
C PRO A 558 42.31 -10.32 5.09
N LYS A 559 41.95 -9.93 6.31
CA LYS A 559 42.82 -9.10 7.16
C LYS A 559 44.10 -9.87 7.47
N SER A 560 45.26 -9.34 7.07
CA SER A 560 46.55 -9.86 7.52
C SER A 560 46.65 -9.75 9.04
N LYS A 561 47.36 -10.70 9.66
CA LYS A 561 47.75 -10.58 11.07
C LYS A 561 48.93 -9.62 11.14
N GLY A 562 48.69 -8.41 11.62
CA GLY A 562 49.69 -7.36 11.64
C GLY A 562 50.92 -7.70 12.49
N VAL A 563 52.11 -7.32 12.01
CA VAL A 563 53.44 -7.57 12.60
C VAL A 563 53.57 -7.06 14.06
N SER A 564 52.63 -6.24 14.54
CA SER A 564 52.62 -5.67 15.88
C SER A 564 52.61 -6.70 17.03
N GLU A 565 52.09 -7.93 16.83
CA GLU A 565 52.11 -8.97 17.87
C GLU A 565 53.54 -9.44 18.20
N ARG A 566 54.48 -9.36 17.24
CA ARG A 566 55.84 -9.93 17.39
C ARG A 566 56.81 -9.06 18.20
N LYS A 567 56.46 -7.81 18.52
CA LYS A 567 57.31 -6.88 19.30
C LYS A 567 57.08 -6.92 20.82
N GLN A 568 56.08 -7.64 21.31
CA GLN A 568 55.80 -7.73 22.76
C GLN A 568 56.43 -8.95 23.46
N SER A 569 56.88 -9.97 22.73
CA SER A 569 57.33 -11.25 23.33
C SER A 569 58.84 -11.33 23.65
N VAL A 570 59.54 -10.20 23.83
CA VAL A 570 61.01 -10.14 24.00
C VAL A 570 61.43 -9.41 25.30
N GLN A 571 60.48 -9.02 26.16
CA GLN A 571 60.76 -8.30 27.42
C GLN A 571 60.04 -8.91 28.65
N SER A 572 60.06 -10.24 28.80
CA SER A 572 59.61 -10.90 30.05
C SER A 572 60.18 -12.32 30.21
N SER A 573 61.48 -12.44 30.50
CA SER A 573 62.13 -13.74 30.72
C SER A 573 63.34 -13.65 31.65
N GLN A 574 63.11 -13.34 32.92
CA GLN A 574 64.11 -13.51 33.98
C GLN A 574 63.39 -13.80 35.30
N GLU A 575 63.86 -14.83 36.03
CA GLU A 575 63.40 -15.28 37.36
C GLU A 575 61.96 -15.89 37.39
N ASP A 576 61.61 -16.88 38.23
CA ASP A 576 62.36 -17.54 39.32
C ASP A 576 62.06 -19.07 39.44
N ASN A 577 62.52 -19.71 40.53
CA ASN A 577 62.73 -21.15 40.70
C ASN A 577 61.58 -21.95 41.35
N VAL A 578 61.39 -23.16 40.82
CA VAL A 578 61.19 -24.45 41.53
C VAL A 578 60.53 -24.44 42.92
N LYS A 579 59.33 -25.04 43.01
CA LYS A 579 59.02 -26.05 44.06
C LYS A 579 57.87 -26.99 43.67
N VAL A 580 57.68 -28.04 44.47
CA VAL A 580 57.02 -29.30 44.11
C VAL A 580 56.04 -29.73 45.20
N ARG A 581 54.97 -30.46 44.81
CA ARG A 581 54.21 -31.54 45.49
C ARG A 581 52.68 -31.37 45.34
N GLN A 582 52.02 -32.33 44.69
CA GLN A 582 51.29 -33.50 45.25
C GLN A 582 49.92 -33.11 45.84
N GLU A 583 48.86 -33.91 45.79
CA GLU A 583 48.37 -35.06 44.98
C GLU A 583 46.94 -35.33 45.50
N ASP A 584 46.06 -35.96 44.72
CA ASP A 584 45.04 -36.95 45.15
C ASP A 584 44.01 -37.21 44.00
N ASP A 585 43.51 -38.45 43.93
CA ASP A 585 42.96 -39.10 42.73
C ASP A 585 41.42 -39.03 42.55
N ASP A 586 40.96 -39.09 41.28
CA ASP A 586 40.21 -40.23 40.68
C ASP A 586 39.73 -39.84 39.24
N VAL A 587 40.03 -40.52 38.11
CA VAL A 587 39.81 -41.94 37.70
C VAL A 587 38.30 -42.18 37.42
N THR A 588 37.79 -42.57 36.23
CA THR A 588 38.30 -42.97 34.87
C THR A 588 37.15 -42.86 33.82
N SER A 589 37.21 -43.11 32.49
CA SER A 589 38.24 -43.49 31.48
C SER A 589 37.68 -43.38 30.03
N GLN A 590 38.58 -43.24 29.03
CA GLN A 590 38.45 -43.62 27.59
C GLN A 590 37.48 -42.79 26.68
N VAL A 591 37.83 -42.25 25.49
CA VAL A 591 38.60 -42.73 24.28
C VAL A 591 37.73 -43.69 23.44
N ILE A 592 37.39 -43.49 22.15
CA ILE A 592 38.11 -43.08 20.91
C ILE A 592 37.23 -42.15 20.01
N GLY A 593 37.79 -41.33 19.09
CA GLY A 593 36.93 -40.57 18.15
C GLY A 593 37.49 -39.70 16.99
N GLN A 594 38.70 -39.91 16.47
CA GLN A 594 39.11 -39.34 15.15
C GLN A 594 38.79 -40.37 14.02
N ARG A 595 38.66 -40.05 12.71
CA ARG A 595 38.92 -38.83 11.90
C ARG A 595 38.16 -38.90 10.55
N GLN A 596 38.42 -37.92 9.68
CA GLN A 596 38.32 -37.91 8.20
C GLN A 596 37.03 -37.38 7.53
N SER A 597 37.22 -36.97 6.28
CA SER A 597 36.48 -35.99 5.47
C SER A 597 36.27 -36.52 4.04
N TYR A 598 35.51 -35.78 3.20
CA TYR A 598 35.58 -35.60 1.72
C TYR A 598 34.15 -35.24 1.18
N PRO A 599 33.93 -34.81 -0.09
CA PRO A 599 34.01 -33.39 -0.45
C PRO A 599 32.77 -32.86 -1.22
N GLN A 600 32.80 -31.58 -1.63
CA GLN A 600 31.82 -31.00 -2.57
C GLN A 600 32.12 -31.38 -4.03
N SER A 601 31.13 -31.17 -4.92
CA SER A 601 31.22 -31.38 -6.37
C SER A 601 30.54 -30.24 -7.18
N GLU A 602 30.87 -30.16 -8.47
CA GLU A 602 30.66 -28.99 -9.35
C GLU A 602 29.27 -28.91 -10.04
N PRO A 603 28.86 -27.72 -10.53
CA PRO A 603 27.63 -27.53 -11.31
C PRO A 603 27.80 -27.81 -12.82
N LYS A 604 26.70 -28.20 -13.48
CA LYS A 604 26.56 -28.20 -14.96
C LYS A 604 25.17 -27.70 -15.38
N ALA A 605 25.07 -27.15 -16.59
CA ALA A 605 23.85 -26.53 -17.14
C ALA A 605 23.25 -27.33 -18.30
N LYS A 606 21.93 -27.20 -18.56
CA LYS A 606 21.29 -26.86 -19.86
C LYS A 606 19.76 -27.13 -19.94
N THR A 607 19.11 -26.34 -20.81
CA THR A 607 17.83 -26.57 -21.54
C THR A 607 16.48 -26.28 -20.85
N LEU A 608 15.51 -25.84 -21.67
CA LEU A 608 14.05 -25.71 -21.48
C LEU A 608 13.39 -27.12 -21.31
N GLU A 609 12.10 -27.35 -21.05
CA GLU A 609 10.88 -26.66 -21.51
C GLU A 609 9.63 -27.05 -20.66
N ASP A 610 8.44 -26.65 -21.14
CA ASP A 610 7.07 -27.04 -20.74
C ASP A 610 6.41 -26.60 -19.41
N GLN A 611 5.31 -25.86 -19.61
CA GLN A 611 4.08 -25.81 -18.80
C GLN A 611 3.07 -26.87 -19.35
N PRO A 612 1.80 -27.01 -18.88
CA PRO A 612 1.07 -26.35 -17.77
C PRO A 612 0.32 -27.33 -16.84
N LYS A 613 -0.51 -26.76 -15.93
CA LYS A 613 -1.81 -27.24 -15.38
C LYS A 613 -1.88 -27.40 -13.85
N ASP A 614 -2.34 -26.32 -13.21
CA ASP A 614 -3.64 -26.27 -12.55
C ASP A 614 -4.19 -27.58 -11.94
N LYS A 615 -4.24 -27.62 -10.60
CA LYS A 615 -5.25 -28.38 -9.83
C LYS A 615 -5.44 -27.89 -8.40
N SER A 616 -6.61 -27.30 -8.21
CA SER A 616 -7.37 -27.03 -6.99
C SER A 616 -7.15 -27.92 -5.73
N ASN A 617 -7.32 -27.25 -4.58
CA ASN A 617 -7.96 -27.72 -3.34
C ASN A 617 -7.38 -28.92 -2.55
N LEU A 618 -6.81 -28.63 -1.38
CA LEU A 618 -6.92 -29.47 -0.18
C LEU A 618 -7.16 -28.59 1.06
N TYR A 619 -8.06 -29.04 1.95
CA TYR A 619 -8.63 -28.22 3.02
C TYR A 619 -8.07 -28.58 4.41
N SER A 620 -8.07 -27.60 5.32
CA SER A 620 -7.98 -27.73 6.79
C SER A 620 -6.68 -28.25 7.44
N LYS A 621 -6.12 -27.43 8.34
CA LYS A 621 -6.26 -27.64 9.81
C LYS A 621 -5.64 -26.47 10.59
N ILE A 622 -6.48 -25.73 11.33
CA ILE A 622 -6.05 -24.74 12.33
C ILE A 622 -6.26 -25.37 13.72
N PRO A 623 -5.25 -25.43 14.60
CA PRO A 623 -5.44 -25.90 15.97
C PRO A 623 -6.06 -24.80 16.84
N VAL A 624 -7.20 -25.09 17.48
CA VAL A 624 -7.87 -24.19 18.41
C VAL A 624 -7.22 -24.27 19.79
N HIS A 625 -6.58 -23.18 20.25
CA HIS A 625 -6.17 -23.03 21.65
C HIS A 625 -7.17 -22.18 22.45
N LYS A 626 -8.03 -22.86 23.22
CA LYS A 626 -8.74 -22.22 24.33
C LYS A 626 -7.77 -21.91 25.48
N LYS A 627 -7.97 -20.79 26.16
CA LYS A 627 -7.53 -20.55 27.54
C LYS A 627 -8.63 -19.83 28.31
N ASP A 628 -9.06 -20.41 29.41
CA ASP A 628 -10.20 -19.90 30.18
C ASP A 628 -9.82 -18.76 31.13
N LEU A 629 -10.69 -17.75 31.09
CA LEU A 629 -11.22 -16.96 32.20
C LEU A 629 -10.45 -16.94 33.54
N LYS A 630 -10.12 -15.73 34.00
CA LYS A 630 -10.23 -15.39 35.44
C LYS A 630 -10.55 -13.90 35.64
N SER A 631 -11.81 -13.61 35.91
CA SER A 631 -12.28 -12.29 36.33
C SER A 631 -11.94 -12.03 37.81
N LYS A 632 -11.80 -10.75 38.17
CA LYS A 632 -11.87 -10.28 39.56
C LYS A 632 -12.93 -9.20 39.67
N THR A 633 -14.02 -9.54 40.33
CA THR A 633 -15.11 -8.61 40.65
C THR A 633 -14.68 -7.66 41.77
N GLN A 634 -14.96 -6.37 41.65
CA GLN A 634 -15.09 -5.51 42.83
C GLN A 634 -16.27 -4.54 42.67
N THR A 635 -17.38 -4.91 43.29
CA THR A 635 -18.63 -4.14 43.27
C THR A 635 -18.61 -3.06 44.35
N LYS A 636 -19.03 -1.83 44.01
CA LYS A 636 -19.87 -1.03 44.91
C LYS A 636 -20.64 0.05 44.16
N ASN A 637 -21.95 0.10 44.40
CA ASN A 637 -22.86 1.09 43.85
C ASN A 637 -22.88 2.35 44.73
N SER A 638 -23.15 3.50 44.12
CA SER A 638 -24.20 4.39 44.62
C SER A 638 -24.80 5.19 43.45
N ALA A 639 -26.07 5.55 43.58
CA ALA A 639 -26.81 6.35 42.60
C ALA A 639 -27.15 7.74 43.18
N LEU A 640 -28.08 8.45 42.53
CA LEU A 640 -28.49 9.86 42.76
C LEU A 640 -27.51 10.87 42.12
N GLY A 641 -27.95 11.90 41.38
CA GLY A 641 -29.30 12.20 40.92
C GLY A 641 -29.42 13.61 40.30
N MET A 642 -30.59 13.92 39.71
CA MET A 642 -31.05 15.25 39.25
C MET A 642 -30.35 15.93 38.04
N LYS A 643 -31.09 16.01 36.93
CA LYS A 643 -31.06 17.13 35.95
C LYS A 643 -31.91 18.32 36.50
N PRO A 644 -32.07 19.45 35.78
CA PRO A 644 -31.07 20.38 35.25
C PRO A 644 -31.39 21.84 35.68
N LYS A 645 -30.61 22.84 35.25
CA LYS A 645 -31.13 24.22 35.09
C LYS A 645 -30.29 25.07 34.12
N SER A 646 -30.81 26.26 33.79
CA SER A 646 -30.51 27.05 32.60
C SER A 646 -30.15 28.52 32.92
N GLN A 647 -29.95 29.32 31.86
CA GLN A 647 -29.60 30.75 31.82
C GLN A 647 -28.11 31.04 32.12
N SER A 648 -27.31 31.80 31.35
CA SER A 648 -27.50 32.90 30.36
C SER A 648 -27.52 34.33 30.92
N THR A 649 -26.41 35.08 30.78
CA THR A 649 -26.42 36.55 30.60
C THR A 649 -25.11 37.06 29.97
N LEU A 650 -25.18 38.26 29.38
CA LEU A 650 -24.05 39.03 28.82
C LEU A 650 -23.24 39.76 29.92
N GLY A 651 -21.94 39.99 29.68
CA GLY A 651 -21.09 40.87 30.50
C GLY A 651 -19.86 41.35 29.73
N LYS A 652 -19.69 42.68 29.58
CA LYS A 652 -18.64 43.31 28.75
C LYS A 652 -17.34 43.58 29.55
N TYR A 653 -16.21 43.52 28.83
CA TYR A 653 -14.93 44.30 28.89
C TYR A 653 -14.65 45.29 30.07
N PRO A 654 -13.39 45.63 30.44
CA PRO A 654 -12.20 45.67 29.54
C PRO A 654 -10.79 45.30 30.10
N ILE A 655 -9.84 45.15 29.16
CA ILE A 655 -8.42 45.59 29.12
C ILE A 655 -7.66 45.82 30.45
N MET A 656 -6.53 45.11 30.63
CA MET A 656 -5.25 45.69 31.09
C MET A 656 -4.05 44.79 30.76
N SER A 657 -3.03 45.34 30.10
CA SER A 657 -1.66 44.79 29.98
C SER A 657 -0.77 45.49 31.02
N PRO A 658 0.30 44.87 31.56
CA PRO A 658 1.66 45.07 31.00
C PRO A 658 2.63 43.87 31.30
N PRO A 659 3.98 43.99 31.14
CA PRO A 659 4.70 44.27 29.90
C PRO A 659 5.82 43.22 29.61
N LEU A 660 6.51 43.38 28.48
CA LEU A 660 7.84 42.77 28.24
C LEU A 660 8.95 43.62 28.89
N PRO A 661 10.06 43.01 29.35
CA PRO A 661 11.36 43.68 29.46
C PRO A 661 12.15 43.57 28.14
N ASP A 662 12.98 44.57 27.87
CA ASP A 662 13.95 44.66 26.77
C ASP A 662 15.29 45.22 27.38
N PRO A 663 16.43 45.35 26.64
CA PRO A 663 17.66 44.70 27.11
C PRO A 663 18.79 45.66 27.53
N ASP A 664 19.98 45.05 27.68
CA ASP A 664 21.32 45.63 27.86
C ASP A 664 21.64 46.29 29.20
N MET A 665 22.72 45.82 29.86
CA MET A 665 23.99 46.56 29.99
C MET A 665 25.08 45.73 30.70
N ASP A 666 26.32 46.04 30.34
CA ASP A 666 27.62 45.82 31.01
C ASP A 666 28.18 44.40 31.32
N ASP A 667 29.40 44.25 30.80
CA ASP A 667 30.42 43.24 31.10
C ASP A 667 30.75 43.10 32.60
N HIS A 668 31.18 41.91 33.00
CA HIS A 668 32.33 41.75 33.89
C HIS A 668 33.00 40.37 33.74
N ASP A 669 34.30 40.36 33.48
CA ASP A 669 35.14 39.16 33.58
C ASP A 669 35.21 38.62 35.03
N TYR A 670 35.35 37.30 35.18
CA TYR A 670 36.14 36.72 36.28
C TYR A 670 36.71 35.35 35.88
N GLU A 671 37.92 35.05 36.38
CA GLU A 671 38.71 33.87 36.05
C GLU A 671 38.37 32.63 36.92
N GLU A 672 38.92 31.48 36.50
CA GLU A 672 39.23 30.25 37.25
C GLU A 672 38.21 29.65 38.27
N ILE A 673 37.80 28.39 38.03
CA ILE A 673 38.35 27.17 38.68
C ILE A 673 37.99 25.94 37.84
#